data_AF-A0A9D6Y750-F1
#
_entry.id   AF-A0A9D6Y750-F1
#
_cell.length_a   1.000
_cell.length_b   1.000
_cell.length_c   1.000
_cell.angle_alpha   90.00
_cell.angle_beta   90.00
_cell.angle_gamma   90.00
#
_symmetry.space_group_name_H-M   'P 1'
#
loop_
_entity.id
_entity.type
_entity.pdbx_description
1 polymer ?
#
loop_
_entity_poly.entity_id
_entity_poly.type
_entity_poly.pdbx_seq_one_letter_code
_entity_poly.pdbx_strand_id
1 'polypeptide(L)'
;MDERPQGNGEKSSGLRTQDLATEGWTSRLAVFVTAFLLIESITGLWIYLAPFSAASQFQVLLHTAAGLVVLIPYAYYQVRHFLVWYRQTVTVVMMLGYVLGALVILCSVSGVVLTWEAAFGPKRSPVWDLIHLVTGIVAFVLVAVHLVLAYTRRRAGSTRTPEFAPAVRRFVRWEVAWVGLAAVAVVAVAPFWPAHQIEMPVPQGYGLSKFIEQFDEYRGNPFAPTYARTDNLKLINPDVLAHSESCGSAGCHEQILAEWQPSAHRFSAANPPFQAAQKLFATDREPAETRYCAGCHDPISLFAGAKDIHNLDLAAPGMQEGSSCAVCHSISKVDQRGNADYVLTPPTKYLWESTKGWKKAVSDFLIRAYPHQHLADYDRNLMRTPEFCGACHKQFIPEALNRFGLAPSQNQFDEWRKSSWHVETDAQKDLACRDCHMRLVHNSGDPGRGEAGDQRRAAADGAHRHHGMIGTNMFMPAVMKLPNWEKQVQLTREWIEGKTVIPEIAHVWPEGPVGSIELLGPEQIKTGEEVVLRAIVMNRKAGHNLITGPLDFMRVWVHLRVFDGVGNVLAEWGAIDPATRWITDEPGKLHEIGNPRDQGTMVLEGLPMNREGVPLLKHELWMSAGGKGARVIFPRYSDNQVYKFRVPAGTAGPITVKADLNFRRYRQQFLDLVVPTMEKDSGVYQFTVPQDSTEKRIALIDGTPMAMLEPR
;
A
#
# COMPACT_ATOMS: atom_id res chain seq x y z
N MET A 1 -68.37 -41.83 57.21
CA MET A 1 -67.87 -41.30 58.49
C MET A 1 -66.37 -41.55 58.48
N ASP A 2 -65.62 -40.75 57.73
CA ASP A 2 -64.96 -39.50 58.17
C ASP A 2 -63.82 -39.77 59.16
N GLU A 3 -62.57 -39.77 58.68
CA GLU A 3 -61.65 -38.61 58.73
C GLU A 3 -60.28 -39.02 58.16
N ARG A 4 -59.79 -38.27 57.16
CA ARG A 4 -58.38 -38.31 56.71
C ARG A 4 -57.60 -37.25 57.50
N PRO A 5 -56.39 -37.52 58.00
CA PRO A 5 -55.49 -36.45 58.41
C PRO A 5 -54.80 -35.87 57.16
N GLN A 6 -55.13 -34.62 56.84
CA GLN A 6 -54.32 -33.75 56.00
C GLN A 6 -53.15 -33.19 56.82
N GLY A 7 -51.97 -33.10 56.18
CA GLY A 7 -51.05 -31.98 56.40
C GLY A 7 -49.76 -32.24 57.17
N ASN A 8 -48.62 -32.19 56.46
CA ASN A 8 -47.47 -31.32 56.80
C ASN A 8 -46.26 -31.44 55.83
N GLY A 9 -46.44 -31.85 54.57
CA GLY A 9 -45.34 -31.95 53.60
C GLY A 9 -44.94 -30.65 52.89
N GLU A 10 -45.83 -29.65 52.79
CA GLU A 10 -45.61 -28.48 51.91
C GLU A 10 -45.03 -27.22 52.59
N LYS A 11 -45.19 -27.05 53.91
CA LYS A 11 -44.72 -25.82 54.59
C LYS A 11 -43.20 -25.77 54.79
N SER A 12 -42.52 -26.90 54.95
CA SER A 12 -41.08 -26.96 55.21
C SER A 12 -40.21 -26.75 53.95
N SER A 13 -40.69 -27.16 52.77
CA SER A 13 -39.97 -26.96 51.50
C SER A 13 -39.94 -25.49 51.08
N GLY A 14 -41.02 -24.74 51.35
CA GLY A 14 -41.14 -23.32 51.06
C GLY A 14 -40.20 -22.43 51.88
N LEU A 15 -40.03 -22.73 53.18
CA LEU A 15 -39.08 -22.03 54.07
C LEU A 15 -37.63 -22.28 53.67
N ARG A 16 -37.25 -23.55 53.46
CA ARG A 16 -35.90 -23.95 53.01
C ARG A 16 -35.48 -23.29 51.70
N THR A 17 -36.42 -23.05 50.80
CA THR A 17 -36.16 -22.39 49.51
C THR A 17 -35.98 -20.87 49.64
N GLN A 18 -36.60 -20.23 50.65
CA GLN A 18 -36.40 -18.80 50.94
C GLN A 18 -35.08 -18.53 51.65
N ASP A 19 -34.66 -19.43 52.54
CA ASP A 19 -33.36 -19.33 53.22
C ASP A 19 -32.21 -19.44 52.20
N LEU A 20 -32.25 -20.43 51.31
CA LEU A 20 -31.31 -20.58 50.20
C LEU A 20 -31.29 -19.36 49.25
N ALA A 21 -32.45 -18.72 49.04
CA ALA A 21 -32.50 -17.49 48.24
C ALA A 21 -31.82 -16.32 48.96
N THR A 22 -32.05 -16.17 50.27
CA THR A 22 -31.42 -15.12 51.11
C THR A 22 -29.90 -15.30 51.20
N GLU A 23 -29.43 -16.54 51.33
CA GLU A 23 -28.00 -16.89 51.22
C GLU A 23 -27.43 -16.54 49.84
N GLY A 24 -28.18 -16.77 48.77
CA GLY A 24 -27.81 -16.37 47.41
C GLY A 24 -27.59 -14.87 47.27
N TRP A 25 -28.49 -14.04 47.78
CA TRP A 25 -28.39 -12.57 47.73
C TRP A 25 -27.31 -11.99 48.67
N THR A 26 -26.83 -12.74 49.65
CA THR A 26 -25.72 -12.34 50.52
C THR A 26 -24.36 -12.90 50.07
N SER A 27 -24.34 -13.76 49.06
CA SER A 27 -23.14 -14.39 48.53
C SER A 27 -22.20 -13.38 47.88
N ARG A 28 -20.98 -13.28 48.40
CA ARG A 28 -19.90 -12.46 47.81
C ARG A 28 -19.56 -12.90 46.39
N LEU A 29 -19.62 -14.20 46.12
CA LEU A 29 -19.36 -14.76 44.80
C LEU A 29 -20.45 -14.38 43.81
N ALA A 30 -21.73 -14.38 44.23
CA ALA A 30 -22.84 -13.95 43.38
C ALA A 30 -22.75 -12.46 43.03
N VAL A 31 -22.40 -11.63 44.02
CA VAL A 31 -22.12 -10.19 43.83
C VAL A 31 -20.97 -9.99 42.84
N PHE A 32 -19.83 -10.66 43.06
CA PHE A 32 -18.67 -10.53 42.18
C PHE A 32 -19.00 -10.92 40.74
N VAL A 33 -19.63 -12.08 40.54
CA VAL A 33 -19.96 -12.59 39.20
C VAL A 33 -20.98 -11.69 38.51
N THR A 34 -22.01 -11.25 39.21
CA THR A 34 -23.05 -10.39 38.62
C THR A 34 -22.48 -9.01 38.27
N ALA A 35 -21.63 -8.45 39.13
CA ALA A 35 -20.99 -7.16 38.89
C ALA A 35 -20.09 -7.22 37.64
N PHE A 36 -19.28 -8.25 37.50
CA PHE A 36 -18.44 -8.41 36.32
C PHE A 36 -19.27 -8.69 35.06
N LEU A 37 -20.34 -9.47 35.11
CA LEU A 37 -21.24 -9.63 33.96
C LEU A 37 -21.90 -8.30 33.55
N LEU A 38 -22.25 -7.44 34.51
CA LEU A 38 -22.75 -6.09 34.23
C LEU A 38 -21.66 -5.20 33.63
N ILE A 39 -20.43 -5.26 34.14
CA ILE A 39 -19.27 -4.54 33.58
C ILE A 39 -19.03 -5.00 32.13
N GLU A 40 -18.94 -6.30 31.87
CA GLU A 40 -18.79 -6.87 30.51
C GLU A 40 -19.90 -6.40 29.58
N SER A 41 -21.15 -6.40 30.06
CA SER A 41 -22.30 -5.97 29.27
C SER A 41 -22.24 -4.47 28.91
N ILE A 42 -21.93 -3.62 29.88
CA ILE A 42 -21.86 -2.16 29.69
C ILE A 42 -20.68 -1.81 28.79
N THR A 43 -19.50 -2.40 29.04
CA THR A 43 -18.30 -2.17 28.25
C THR A 43 -18.45 -2.71 26.82
N GLY A 44 -19.05 -3.89 26.64
CA GLY A 44 -19.36 -4.45 25.32
C GLY A 44 -20.35 -3.60 24.52
N LEU A 45 -21.44 -3.13 25.16
CA LEU A 45 -22.38 -2.20 24.52
C LEU A 45 -21.71 -0.87 24.16
N TRP A 46 -20.82 -0.37 25.02
CA TRP A 46 -20.05 0.84 24.72
C TRP A 46 -19.15 0.63 23.50
N ILE A 47 -18.39 -0.46 23.43
CA ILE A 47 -17.52 -0.78 22.29
C ILE A 47 -18.33 -0.84 20.98
N TYR A 48 -19.56 -1.37 21.04
CA TYR A 48 -20.45 -1.48 19.89
C TYR A 48 -21.07 -0.14 19.45
N LEU A 49 -21.47 0.73 20.39
CA LEU A 49 -22.25 1.94 20.09
C LEU A 49 -21.45 3.24 20.09
N ALA A 50 -20.36 3.33 20.86
CA ALA A 50 -19.61 4.56 21.00
C ALA A 50 -18.68 4.79 19.79
N PRO A 51 -18.43 6.06 19.42
CA PRO A 51 -17.46 6.38 18.39
C PRO A 51 -16.04 5.96 18.81
N PHE A 52 -15.17 5.79 17.82
CA PHE A 52 -13.76 5.53 18.07
C PHE A 52 -13.13 6.68 18.87
N SER A 53 -12.46 6.35 19.98
CA SER A 53 -11.80 7.32 20.85
C SER A 53 -10.78 6.61 21.75
N ALA A 54 -9.93 7.38 22.44
CA ALA A 54 -9.06 6.82 23.48
C ALA A 54 -9.87 6.10 24.57
N ALA A 55 -11.02 6.64 24.95
CA ALA A 55 -11.93 6.01 25.91
C ALA A 55 -12.42 4.65 25.41
N SER A 56 -12.87 4.55 24.15
CA SER A 56 -13.32 3.29 23.55
C SER A 56 -12.21 2.25 23.50
N GLN A 57 -10.97 2.65 23.23
CA GLN A 57 -9.81 1.74 23.26
C GLN A 57 -9.50 1.25 24.68
N PHE A 58 -9.55 2.11 25.69
CA PHE A 58 -9.44 1.67 27.09
C PHE A 58 -10.59 0.75 27.52
N GLN A 59 -11.80 0.97 26.99
CA GLN A 59 -12.94 0.08 27.22
C GLN A 59 -12.70 -1.32 26.65
N VAL A 60 -12.10 -1.43 25.46
CA VAL A 60 -11.70 -2.74 24.89
C VAL A 60 -10.73 -3.45 25.84
N LEU A 61 -9.70 -2.76 26.34
CA LEU A 61 -8.74 -3.35 27.29
C LEU A 61 -9.42 -3.77 28.60
N LEU A 62 -10.31 -2.94 29.14
CA LEU A 62 -11.05 -3.24 30.37
C LEU A 62 -11.98 -4.45 30.17
N HIS A 63 -12.74 -4.49 29.08
CA HIS A 63 -13.63 -5.59 28.72
C HIS A 63 -12.85 -6.90 28.61
N THR A 64 -11.74 -6.92 27.85
CA THR A 64 -10.91 -8.12 27.76
C THR A 64 -10.36 -8.55 29.12
N ALA A 65 -9.83 -7.62 29.92
CA ALA A 65 -9.24 -7.96 31.21
C ALA A 65 -10.28 -8.46 32.22
N ALA A 66 -11.42 -7.78 32.33
CA ALA A 66 -12.50 -8.16 33.24
C ALA A 66 -13.14 -9.49 32.80
N GLY A 67 -13.31 -9.71 31.49
CA GLY A 67 -13.76 -10.97 30.91
C GLY A 67 -12.87 -12.13 31.31
N LEU A 68 -11.55 -12.01 31.15
CA LEU A 68 -10.60 -13.05 31.55
C LEU A 68 -10.62 -13.32 33.06
N VAL A 69 -10.73 -12.28 33.89
CA VAL A 69 -10.80 -12.39 35.36
C VAL A 69 -12.06 -13.13 35.81
N VAL A 70 -13.21 -12.90 35.16
CA VAL A 70 -14.49 -13.48 35.59
C VAL A 70 -14.67 -14.95 35.18
N LEU A 71 -13.91 -15.47 34.20
CA LEU A 71 -14.08 -16.85 33.68
C LEU A 71 -14.10 -17.93 34.77
N ILE A 72 -13.07 -17.97 35.62
CA ILE A 72 -12.93 -19.00 36.67
C ILE A 72 -13.99 -18.82 37.77
N PRO A 73 -14.16 -17.62 38.36
CA PRO A 73 -15.24 -17.37 39.33
C PRO A 73 -16.64 -17.67 38.80
N TYR A 74 -16.92 -17.31 37.53
CA TYR A 74 -18.18 -17.59 36.87
C TYR A 74 -18.43 -19.09 36.74
N ALA A 75 -17.45 -19.85 36.23
CA ALA A 75 -17.58 -21.30 36.10
C ALA A 75 -17.85 -21.98 37.45
N TYR A 76 -17.09 -21.58 38.48
CA TYR A 76 -17.27 -22.08 39.84
C TYR A 76 -18.66 -21.71 40.42
N TYR A 77 -19.10 -20.45 40.20
CA TYR A 77 -20.43 -20.00 40.60
C TYR A 77 -21.53 -20.77 39.89
N GLN A 78 -21.43 -20.97 38.58
CA GLN A 78 -22.44 -21.64 37.77
C GLN A 78 -22.63 -23.10 38.18
N VAL A 79 -21.54 -23.82 38.48
CA VAL A 79 -21.61 -25.19 39.01
C VAL A 79 -22.30 -25.21 40.37
N ARG A 80 -21.91 -24.33 41.30
CA ARG A 80 -22.55 -24.26 42.63
C ARG A 80 -24.02 -23.88 42.53
N HIS A 81 -24.33 -22.88 41.72
CA HIS A 81 -25.69 -22.42 41.50
C HIS A 81 -26.56 -23.54 40.92
N PHE A 82 -26.06 -24.26 39.91
CA PHE A 82 -26.74 -25.44 39.37
C PHE A 82 -26.98 -26.51 40.45
N LEU A 83 -25.95 -26.87 41.22
CA LEU A 83 -26.05 -27.91 42.26
C LEU A 83 -27.05 -27.55 43.37
N VAL A 84 -27.25 -26.27 43.68
CA VAL A 84 -28.24 -25.81 44.67
C VAL A 84 -29.68 -25.96 44.16
N TRP A 85 -29.91 -25.72 42.87
CA TRP A 85 -31.26 -25.62 42.31
C TRP A 85 -31.71 -26.86 41.50
N TYR A 86 -30.82 -27.74 41.06
CA TYR A 86 -31.17 -28.82 40.12
C TYR A 86 -32.16 -29.88 40.67
N ARG A 87 -32.23 -30.04 41.99
CA ARG A 87 -33.17 -30.98 42.64
C ARG A 87 -34.56 -30.40 42.85
N GLN A 88 -34.78 -29.12 42.52
CA GLN A 88 -36.07 -28.47 42.68
C GLN A 88 -36.97 -28.65 41.45
N THR A 89 -38.27 -28.41 41.62
CA THR A 89 -39.22 -28.43 40.50
C THR A 89 -38.86 -27.36 39.47
N VAL A 90 -38.83 -27.73 38.19
CA VAL A 90 -38.43 -26.82 37.11
C VAL A 90 -39.43 -25.67 37.02
N THR A 91 -38.90 -24.45 36.94
CA THR A 91 -39.69 -23.22 36.78
C THR A 91 -39.22 -22.45 35.56
N VAL A 92 -40.05 -21.52 35.07
CA VAL A 92 -39.67 -20.59 33.99
C VAL A 92 -38.39 -19.83 34.34
N VAL A 93 -38.22 -19.43 35.60
CA VAL A 93 -37.00 -18.73 36.08
C VAL A 93 -35.76 -19.64 35.97
N MET A 94 -35.88 -20.92 36.30
CA MET A 94 -34.78 -21.89 36.16
C MET A 94 -34.46 -22.17 34.70
N MET A 95 -35.47 -22.35 33.84
CA MET A 95 -35.27 -22.54 32.39
C MET A 95 -34.56 -21.33 31.76
N LEU A 96 -34.99 -20.12 32.11
CA LEU A 96 -34.30 -18.89 31.71
C LEU A 96 -32.85 -18.86 32.22
N GLY A 97 -32.61 -19.31 33.46
CA GLY A 97 -31.26 -19.41 34.03
C GLY A 97 -30.37 -20.41 33.29
N TYR A 98 -30.90 -21.56 32.83
CA TYR A 98 -30.15 -22.52 32.03
C TYR A 98 -29.82 -22.01 30.64
N VAL A 99 -30.78 -21.38 29.97
CA VAL A 99 -30.56 -20.74 28.66
C VAL A 99 -29.53 -19.62 28.79
N LEU A 100 -29.66 -18.77 29.81
CA LEU A 100 -28.70 -17.72 30.11
C LEU A 100 -27.30 -18.31 30.37
N GLY A 101 -27.18 -19.36 31.18
CA GLY A 101 -25.90 -20.01 31.46
C GLY A 101 -25.23 -20.55 30.20
N ALA A 102 -25.99 -21.20 29.31
CA ALA A 102 -25.47 -21.67 28.03
C ALA A 102 -24.99 -20.52 27.13
N LEU A 103 -25.74 -19.41 27.07
CA LEU A 103 -25.36 -18.23 26.28
C LEU A 103 -24.12 -17.53 26.83
N VAL A 104 -24.00 -17.38 28.15
CA VAL A 104 -22.81 -16.77 28.78
C VAL A 104 -21.59 -17.66 28.57
N ILE A 105 -21.73 -19.00 28.62
CA ILE A 105 -20.63 -19.92 28.27
C ILE A 105 -20.21 -19.71 26.81
N LEU A 106 -21.16 -19.67 25.87
CA LEU A 106 -20.85 -19.47 24.46
C LEU A 106 -20.21 -18.09 24.21
N CYS A 107 -20.70 -17.04 24.86
CA CYS A 107 -20.12 -15.69 24.84
C CYS A 107 -18.70 -15.69 25.40
N SER A 108 -18.46 -16.39 26.52
CA SER A 108 -17.14 -16.49 27.15
C SER A 108 -16.15 -17.24 26.27
N VAL A 109 -16.56 -18.37 25.67
CA VAL A 109 -15.72 -19.15 24.75
C VAL A 109 -15.36 -18.32 23.52
N SER A 110 -16.35 -17.67 22.90
CA SER A 110 -16.10 -16.79 21.76
C SER A 110 -15.20 -15.60 22.13
N GLY A 111 -15.38 -15.00 23.31
CA GLY A 111 -14.51 -13.92 23.81
C GLY A 111 -13.07 -14.36 24.04
N VAL A 112 -12.83 -15.57 24.56
CA VAL A 112 -11.49 -16.15 24.70
C VAL A 112 -10.85 -16.39 23.33
N VAL A 113 -11.60 -16.94 22.37
CA VAL A 113 -11.12 -17.14 20.99
C VAL A 113 -10.74 -15.80 20.37
N LEU A 114 -11.59 -14.79 20.45
CA LEU A 114 -11.32 -13.45 19.90
C LEU A 114 -10.12 -12.78 20.57
N THR A 115 -9.97 -12.94 21.89
CA THR A 115 -8.81 -12.43 22.63
C THR A 115 -7.52 -13.10 22.16
N TRP A 116 -7.55 -14.41 21.93
CA TRP A 116 -6.41 -15.16 21.39
C TRP A 116 -6.08 -14.73 19.95
N GLU A 117 -7.10 -14.59 19.08
CA GLU A 117 -6.93 -14.10 17.71
C GLU A 117 -6.36 -12.67 17.66
N ALA A 118 -6.79 -11.79 18.56
CA ALA A 118 -6.26 -10.42 18.63
C ALA A 118 -4.81 -10.38 19.15
N ALA A 119 -4.44 -11.25 20.09
CA ALA A 119 -3.11 -11.30 20.66
C ALA A 119 -2.07 -11.97 19.75
N PHE A 120 -2.46 -13.04 19.04
CA PHE A 120 -1.52 -13.91 18.33
C PHE A 120 -1.89 -14.20 16.88
N GLY A 121 -3.15 -13.94 16.48
CA GLY A 121 -3.62 -14.18 15.13
C GLY A 121 -3.28 -13.03 14.17
N PRO A 122 -3.36 -13.27 12.85
CA PRO A 122 -3.17 -12.23 11.85
C PRO A 122 -4.38 -11.30 11.75
N LYS A 123 -5.59 -11.82 11.98
CA LYS A 123 -6.85 -11.07 12.01
C LYS A 123 -7.91 -11.75 12.85
N ARG A 124 -8.92 -10.98 13.24
CA ARG A 124 -10.14 -11.44 13.93
C ARG A 124 -11.07 -12.21 12.99
N SER A 125 -11.66 -13.30 13.47
CA SER A 125 -12.69 -14.05 12.76
C SER A 125 -14.05 -13.35 12.79
N PRO A 126 -14.67 -13.03 11.64
CA PRO A 126 -16.00 -12.42 11.60
C PRO A 126 -17.10 -13.29 12.22
N VAL A 127 -16.94 -14.62 12.15
CA VAL A 127 -17.93 -15.57 12.68
C VAL A 127 -17.88 -15.59 14.20
N TRP A 128 -16.69 -15.67 14.80
CA TRP A 128 -16.56 -15.63 16.27
C TRP A 128 -16.98 -14.28 16.83
N ASP A 129 -16.68 -13.19 16.12
CA ASP A 129 -17.10 -11.83 16.48
C ASP A 129 -18.63 -11.70 16.51
N LEU A 130 -19.31 -12.21 15.47
CA LEU A 130 -20.77 -12.22 15.42
C LEU A 130 -21.39 -13.08 16.54
N ILE A 131 -20.83 -14.27 16.79
CA ILE A 131 -21.29 -15.14 17.89
C ILE A 131 -21.15 -14.40 19.22
N HIS A 132 -20.00 -13.78 19.49
CA HIS A 132 -19.73 -13.05 20.72
C HIS A 132 -20.70 -11.88 20.90
N LEU A 133 -20.88 -11.06 19.85
CA LEU A 133 -21.80 -9.92 19.87
C LEU A 133 -23.24 -10.34 20.16
N VAL A 134 -23.78 -11.31 19.41
CA VAL A 134 -25.19 -11.73 19.54
C VAL A 134 -25.42 -12.39 20.88
N THR A 135 -24.54 -13.30 21.30
CA THR A 135 -24.68 -13.98 22.59
C THR A 135 -24.52 -13.02 23.77
N GLY A 136 -23.63 -12.03 23.67
CA GLY A 136 -23.46 -10.97 24.66
C GLY A 136 -24.70 -10.10 24.82
N ILE A 137 -25.29 -9.61 23.72
CA ILE A 137 -26.51 -8.78 23.76
C ILE A 137 -27.69 -9.57 24.35
N VAL A 138 -27.89 -10.82 23.92
CA VAL A 138 -28.99 -11.66 24.43
C VAL A 138 -28.76 -12.01 25.89
N ALA A 139 -27.53 -12.35 26.29
CA ALA A 139 -27.19 -12.63 27.68
C ALA A 139 -27.45 -11.42 28.58
N PHE A 140 -27.09 -10.21 28.16
CA PHE A 140 -27.37 -8.98 28.90
C PHE A 140 -28.87 -8.81 29.22
N VAL A 141 -29.73 -8.95 28.19
CA VAL A 141 -31.18 -8.87 28.37
C VAL A 141 -31.68 -9.97 29.31
N LEU A 142 -31.20 -11.20 29.13
CA LEU A 142 -31.63 -12.34 29.95
C LEU A 142 -31.14 -12.26 31.39
N VAL A 143 -29.95 -11.70 31.68
CA VAL A 143 -29.48 -11.45 33.06
C VAL A 143 -30.46 -10.51 33.75
N ALA A 144 -30.81 -9.38 33.12
CA ALA A 144 -31.74 -8.42 33.69
C ALA A 144 -33.13 -9.04 33.96
N VAL A 145 -33.68 -9.75 32.97
CA VAL A 145 -34.97 -10.44 33.09
C VAL A 145 -34.92 -11.52 34.17
N HIS A 146 -33.85 -12.33 34.22
CA HIS A 146 -33.69 -13.39 35.20
C HIS A 146 -33.63 -12.84 36.62
N LEU A 147 -32.87 -11.76 36.86
CA LEU A 147 -32.78 -11.11 38.17
C LEU A 147 -34.12 -10.48 38.60
N VAL A 148 -34.82 -9.80 37.68
CA VAL A 148 -36.14 -9.20 37.96
C VAL A 148 -37.16 -10.28 38.29
N LEU A 149 -37.23 -11.36 37.51
CA LEU A 149 -38.17 -12.46 37.77
C LEU A 149 -37.80 -13.24 39.05
N ALA A 150 -36.51 -13.44 39.32
CA ALA A 150 -36.05 -14.05 40.56
C ALA A 150 -36.44 -13.20 41.78
N TYR A 151 -36.32 -11.87 41.68
CA TYR A 151 -36.75 -10.95 42.72
C TYR A 151 -38.28 -10.92 42.89
N THR A 152 -39.05 -10.70 41.82
CA THR A 152 -40.52 -10.56 41.90
C THR A 152 -41.20 -11.81 42.43
N ARG A 153 -40.74 -13.00 42.01
CA ARG A 153 -41.23 -14.29 42.51
C ARG A 153 -41.03 -14.46 44.02
N ARG A 154 -39.99 -13.86 44.59
CA ARG A 154 -39.61 -14.02 46.00
C ARG A 154 -40.03 -12.84 46.88
N ARG A 155 -40.31 -11.67 46.29
CA ARG A 155 -40.79 -10.47 46.99
C ARG A 155 -42.09 -10.73 47.76
N ALA A 156 -43.06 -11.44 47.17
CA ALA A 156 -44.32 -11.75 47.85
C ALA A 156 -44.14 -12.64 49.11
N GLY A 157 -43.07 -13.43 49.16
CA GLY A 157 -42.70 -14.25 50.31
C GLY A 157 -41.83 -13.54 51.35
N SER A 158 -41.32 -12.34 51.07
CA SER A 158 -40.39 -11.59 51.93
C SER A 158 -40.99 -11.10 53.24
N THR A 159 -42.33 -11.10 53.37
CA THR A 159 -43.03 -10.85 54.63
C THR A 159 -42.77 -11.94 55.68
N ARG A 160 -42.27 -13.11 55.26
CA ARG A 160 -41.96 -14.26 56.13
C ARG A 160 -40.48 -14.37 56.53
N THR A 161 -39.60 -13.62 55.86
CA THR A 161 -38.14 -13.64 56.05
C THR A 161 -37.60 -12.19 56.08
N PRO A 162 -37.51 -11.55 57.26
CA PRO A 162 -37.16 -10.13 57.40
C PRO A 162 -35.79 -9.75 56.79
N GLU A 163 -34.87 -10.71 56.72
CA GLU A 163 -33.51 -10.54 56.23
C GLU A 163 -33.38 -10.42 54.70
N PHE A 164 -34.42 -10.84 53.95
CA PHE A 164 -34.39 -10.88 52.49
C PHE A 164 -34.26 -9.49 51.85
N ALA A 165 -35.06 -8.51 52.28
CA ALA A 165 -35.03 -7.15 51.72
C ALA A 165 -33.70 -6.39 52.02
N PRO A 166 -33.14 -6.44 53.24
CA PRO A 166 -31.78 -5.97 53.51
C PRO A 166 -30.70 -6.65 52.64
N ALA A 167 -30.79 -7.96 52.44
CA ALA A 167 -29.83 -8.71 51.60
C ALA A 167 -29.84 -8.20 50.15
N VAL A 168 -31.01 -8.05 49.53
CA VAL A 168 -31.15 -7.52 48.16
C VAL A 168 -30.63 -6.08 48.06
N ARG A 169 -30.94 -5.21 49.04
CA ARG A 169 -30.41 -3.83 49.04
C ARG A 169 -28.89 -3.80 49.14
N ARG A 170 -28.30 -4.67 49.97
CA ARG A 170 -26.85 -4.80 50.09
C ARG A 170 -26.23 -5.29 48.78
N PHE A 171 -26.84 -6.29 48.14
CA PHE A 171 -26.43 -6.80 46.84
C PHE A 171 -26.36 -5.65 45.81
N VAL A 172 -27.48 -4.95 45.58
CA VAL A 172 -27.56 -3.83 44.63
C VAL A 172 -26.56 -2.73 44.94
N ARG A 173 -26.34 -2.38 46.22
CA ARG A 173 -25.32 -1.38 46.60
C ARG A 173 -23.91 -1.79 46.19
N TRP A 174 -23.57 -3.07 46.31
CA TRP A 174 -22.27 -3.57 45.86
C TRP A 174 -22.16 -3.63 44.34
N GLU A 175 -23.22 -4.02 43.64
CA GLU A 175 -23.27 -3.96 42.17
C GLU A 175 -22.99 -2.53 41.66
N VAL A 176 -23.68 -1.54 42.23
CA VAL A 176 -23.48 -0.11 41.90
C VAL A 176 -22.05 0.33 42.22
N ALA A 177 -21.48 -0.11 43.35
CA ALA A 177 -20.11 0.25 43.73
C ALA A 177 -19.08 -0.32 42.74
N TRP A 178 -19.22 -1.59 42.33
CA TRP A 178 -18.31 -2.22 41.37
C TRP A 178 -18.41 -1.61 39.97
N VAL A 179 -19.63 -1.45 39.46
CA VAL A 179 -19.86 -0.80 38.15
C VAL A 179 -19.39 0.65 38.18
N GLY A 180 -19.65 1.37 39.28
CA GLY A 180 -19.17 2.73 39.49
C GLY A 180 -17.63 2.81 39.51
N LEU A 181 -16.96 1.88 40.19
CA LEU A 181 -15.49 1.80 40.21
C LEU A 181 -14.92 1.56 38.81
N ALA A 182 -15.50 0.63 38.04
CA ALA A 182 -15.10 0.36 36.67
C ALA A 182 -15.29 1.59 35.76
N ALA A 183 -16.41 2.29 35.89
CA ALA A 183 -16.66 3.54 35.17
C ALA A 183 -15.66 4.64 35.54
N VAL A 184 -15.35 4.80 36.82
CA VAL A 184 -14.32 5.75 37.29
C VAL A 184 -12.95 5.41 36.74
N ALA A 185 -12.58 4.13 36.65
CA ALA A 185 -11.28 3.73 36.10
C ALA A 185 -11.09 4.21 34.63
N VAL A 186 -12.14 4.15 33.81
CA VAL A 186 -12.08 4.63 32.42
C VAL A 186 -12.11 6.15 32.35
N VAL A 187 -13.03 6.79 33.11
CA VAL A 187 -13.19 8.25 33.12
C VAL A 187 -12.00 8.96 33.75
N ALA A 188 -11.28 8.33 34.68
CA ALA A 188 -10.09 8.90 35.31
C ALA A 188 -8.83 8.79 34.43
N VAL A 189 -8.81 7.92 33.42
CA VAL A 189 -7.63 7.71 32.56
C VAL A 189 -7.82 8.32 31.18
N ALA A 190 -8.98 8.14 30.55
CA ALA A 190 -9.19 8.53 29.15
C ALA A 190 -9.08 10.05 28.88
N PRO A 191 -9.60 10.97 29.72
CA PRO A 191 -9.49 12.42 29.49
C PRO A 191 -8.07 12.98 29.69
N PHE A 192 -7.24 12.27 30.45
CA PHE A 192 -5.84 12.65 30.70
C PHE A 192 -4.89 12.02 29.69
N TRP A 193 -5.41 11.19 28.75
CA TRP A 193 -4.61 10.73 27.64
C TRP A 193 -4.43 11.86 26.63
N PRO A 194 -3.18 12.27 26.33
CA PRO A 194 -2.96 13.38 25.42
C PRO A 194 -3.58 13.06 24.06
N ALA A 195 -4.45 13.95 23.58
CA ALA A 195 -4.91 13.88 22.20
C ALA A 195 -3.66 13.96 21.32
N HIS A 196 -3.40 12.90 20.55
CA HIS A 196 -2.34 12.95 19.56
C HIS A 196 -2.73 14.06 18.58
N GLN A 197 -1.90 15.09 18.48
CA GLN A 197 -2.19 16.20 17.59
C GLN A 197 -2.01 15.70 16.17
N ILE A 198 -3.13 15.39 15.51
CA ILE A 198 -3.15 14.93 14.12
C ILE A 198 -2.94 16.12 13.18
N GLU A 199 -3.66 17.20 13.45
CA GLU A 199 -3.69 18.40 12.60
C GLU A 199 -2.95 19.56 13.27
N MET A 200 -2.26 20.34 12.45
CA MET A 200 -1.57 21.54 12.87
C MET A 200 -2.12 22.74 12.10
N PRO A 201 -2.31 23.90 12.75
CA PRO A 201 -2.69 25.11 12.04
C PRO A 201 -1.59 25.51 11.06
N VAL A 202 -1.98 26.13 9.95
CA VAL A 202 -1.03 26.72 9.01
C VAL A 202 -0.35 27.93 9.69
N PRO A 203 0.99 27.97 9.79
CA PRO A 203 1.70 29.08 10.42
C PRO A 203 1.43 30.42 9.72
N GLN A 204 1.46 31.52 10.47
CA GLN A 204 1.40 32.85 9.88
C GLN A 204 2.63 33.07 8.99
N GLY A 205 2.41 33.54 7.76
CA GLY A 205 3.49 33.73 6.78
C GLY A 205 3.83 32.48 5.96
N TYR A 206 3.18 31.34 6.20
CA TYR A 206 3.26 30.16 5.34
C TYR A 206 2.48 30.41 4.04
N GLY A 207 3.10 31.14 3.12
CA GLY A 207 2.54 31.56 1.84
C GLY A 207 3.19 30.86 0.65
N LEU A 208 2.79 31.24 -0.55
CA LEU A 208 3.46 30.89 -1.80
C LEU A 208 4.35 32.06 -2.23
N SER A 209 5.14 31.84 -3.29
CA SER A 209 5.79 32.97 -3.95
C SER A 209 4.74 33.93 -4.50
N LYS A 210 5.03 35.24 -4.49
CA LYS A 210 4.11 36.27 -5.01
C LYS A 210 3.65 35.99 -6.45
N PHE A 211 4.51 35.35 -7.24
CA PHE A 211 4.17 34.97 -8.62
C PHE A 211 3.08 33.90 -8.66
N ILE A 212 3.13 32.88 -7.80
CA ILE A 212 2.14 31.81 -7.80
C ILE A 212 0.79 32.32 -7.24
N GLU A 213 0.81 33.23 -6.27
CA GLU A 213 -0.41 33.78 -5.65
C GLU A 213 -1.33 34.51 -6.65
N GLN A 214 -0.82 34.93 -7.81
CA GLN A 214 -1.62 35.58 -8.85
C GLN A 214 -2.55 34.60 -9.59
N PHE A 215 -2.29 33.29 -9.51
CA PHE A 215 -3.08 32.26 -10.19
C PHE A 215 -4.26 31.82 -9.31
N ASP A 216 -5.48 32.10 -9.76
CA ASP A 216 -6.71 31.79 -9.01
C ASP A 216 -6.83 30.32 -8.59
N GLU A 217 -6.32 29.39 -9.41
CA GLU A 217 -6.40 27.95 -9.14
C GLU A 217 -5.61 27.48 -7.92
N TYR A 218 -4.61 28.24 -7.46
CA TYR A 218 -3.80 27.92 -6.28
C TYR A 218 -4.22 28.70 -5.04
N ARG A 219 -5.11 29.69 -5.19
CA ARG A 219 -5.50 30.58 -4.09
C ARG A 219 -6.17 29.78 -2.97
N GLY A 220 -5.67 29.96 -1.75
CA GLY A 220 -6.22 29.33 -0.55
C GLY A 220 -5.78 27.87 -0.32
N ASN A 221 -5.05 27.25 -1.25
CA ASN A 221 -4.41 25.96 -0.97
C ASN A 221 -3.01 26.19 -0.35
N PRO A 222 -2.78 25.86 0.94
CA PRO A 222 -1.47 26.04 1.57
C PRO A 222 -0.39 25.12 0.98
N PHE A 223 -0.80 24.07 0.25
CA PHE A 223 0.10 23.08 -0.35
C PHE A 223 0.43 23.37 -1.81
N ALA A 224 -0.11 24.44 -2.40
CA ALA A 224 0.20 24.83 -3.76
C ALA A 224 1.72 25.01 -3.99
N PRO A 225 2.24 24.93 -5.24
CA PRO A 225 1.52 24.77 -6.50
C PRO A 225 1.31 23.30 -6.93
N THR A 226 1.21 22.35 -5.99
CA THR A 226 0.51 21.08 -6.25
C THR A 226 -0.98 21.23 -5.98
N TYR A 227 -1.80 20.37 -6.59
CA TYR A 227 -3.24 20.28 -6.27
C TYR A 227 -3.53 19.41 -5.04
N ALA A 228 -2.51 18.75 -4.48
CA ALA A 228 -2.65 17.98 -3.25
C ALA A 228 -3.14 18.87 -2.12
N ARG A 229 -4.07 18.35 -1.31
CA ARG A 229 -4.64 19.10 -0.19
C ARG A 229 -5.17 18.16 0.88
N THR A 230 -5.24 18.66 2.11
CA THR A 230 -6.05 18.02 3.15
C THR A 230 -7.51 18.41 2.99
N ASP A 231 -8.41 17.60 3.51
CA ASP A 231 -9.87 17.87 3.45
C ASP A 231 -10.29 19.16 4.16
N ASN A 232 -9.48 19.67 5.07
CA ASN A 232 -9.71 20.89 5.83
C ASN A 232 -8.61 21.96 5.70
N LEU A 233 -7.67 21.77 4.77
CA LEU A 233 -6.55 22.67 4.48
C LEU A 233 -5.62 22.96 5.67
N LYS A 234 -5.61 22.10 6.69
CA LYS A 234 -4.62 22.14 7.78
C LYS A 234 -3.41 21.27 7.46
N LEU A 235 -2.29 21.59 8.11
CA LEU A 235 -1.10 20.75 8.10
C LEU A 235 -1.35 19.48 8.93
N ILE A 236 -0.55 18.44 8.69
CA ILE A 236 -0.63 17.16 9.40
C ILE A 236 0.68 16.92 10.13
N ASN A 237 0.60 16.48 11.38
CA ASN A 237 1.78 16.04 12.13
C ASN A 237 2.46 14.89 11.35
N PRO A 238 3.76 15.01 10.98
CA PRO A 238 4.44 14.01 10.16
C PRO A 238 4.39 12.58 10.74
N ASP A 239 4.36 12.43 12.08
CA ASP A 239 4.25 11.12 12.74
C ASP A 239 2.96 10.37 12.40
N VAL A 240 1.93 11.07 11.93
CA VAL A 240 0.66 10.46 11.49
C VAL A 240 0.83 9.74 10.16
N LEU A 241 1.65 10.30 9.27
CA LEU A 241 1.88 9.82 7.90
C LEU A 241 3.14 8.96 7.77
N ALA A 242 4.03 8.96 8.75
CA ALA A 242 5.24 8.15 8.78
C ALA A 242 5.02 6.78 9.46
N HIS A 243 6.11 6.06 9.74
CA HIS A 243 6.15 4.80 10.49
C HIS A 243 5.51 3.61 9.78
N SER A 244 5.73 3.47 8.47
CA SER A 244 5.26 2.32 7.67
C SER A 244 5.70 0.96 8.24
N GLU A 245 6.84 0.89 8.94
CA GLU A 245 7.29 -0.32 9.65
C GLU A 245 6.25 -0.85 10.64
N SER A 246 5.44 0.03 11.23
CA SER A 246 4.40 -0.34 12.19
C SER A 246 3.27 -1.18 11.57
N CYS A 247 3.03 -1.06 10.25
CA CYS A 247 2.01 -1.81 9.53
C CYS A 247 2.40 -3.30 9.38
N GLY A 248 3.70 -3.58 9.33
CA GLY A 248 4.26 -4.92 9.21
C GLY A 248 4.69 -5.53 10.54
N SER A 249 4.18 -5.10 11.69
CA SER A 249 4.52 -5.75 12.98
C SER A 249 3.56 -6.90 13.33
N ALA A 250 4.06 -7.82 14.16
CA ALA A 250 3.29 -8.85 14.84
C ALA A 250 2.43 -9.73 13.92
N GLY A 251 2.85 -10.02 12.68
CA GLY A 251 2.08 -10.86 11.75
C GLY A 251 0.95 -10.14 11.01
N CYS A 252 0.95 -8.81 10.94
CA CYS A 252 0.06 -8.03 10.07
C CYS A 252 0.61 -7.99 8.62
N HIS A 253 0.98 -6.82 8.10
CA HIS A 253 1.33 -6.62 6.70
C HIS A 253 2.82 -6.86 6.39
N GLU A 254 3.40 -7.93 6.92
CA GLU A 254 4.85 -8.21 6.83
C GLU A 254 5.32 -8.40 5.37
N GLN A 255 4.54 -9.14 4.58
CA GLN A 255 4.88 -9.39 3.16
C GLN A 255 4.79 -8.11 2.35
N ILE A 256 3.70 -7.35 2.51
CA ILE A 256 3.49 -6.07 1.83
C ILE A 256 4.58 -5.05 2.21
N LEU A 257 4.96 -4.98 3.48
CA LEU A 257 6.04 -4.10 3.93
C LEU A 257 7.37 -4.47 3.25
N ALA A 258 7.71 -5.75 3.20
CA ALA A 258 8.94 -6.23 2.56
C ALA A 258 8.98 -5.91 1.06
N GLU A 259 7.83 -5.97 0.38
CA GLU A 259 7.68 -5.62 -1.03
C GLU A 259 7.78 -4.10 -1.27
N TRP A 260 7.18 -3.28 -0.40
CA TRP A 260 7.18 -1.83 -0.51
C TRP A 260 8.54 -1.21 -0.19
N GLN A 261 9.29 -1.77 0.76
CA GLN A 261 10.60 -1.25 1.22
C GLN A 261 11.59 -0.90 0.10
N PRO A 262 11.79 -1.74 -0.93
CA PRO A 262 12.67 -1.42 -2.06
C PRO A 262 11.97 -0.71 -3.22
N SER A 263 10.67 -0.37 -3.11
CA SER A 263 9.88 0.22 -4.20
C SER A 263 10.22 1.70 -4.43
N ALA A 264 10.07 2.18 -5.67
CA ALA A 264 10.27 3.58 -6.01
C ALA A 264 9.33 4.56 -5.28
N HIS A 265 8.19 4.07 -4.78
CA HIS A 265 7.27 4.84 -3.94
C HIS A 265 7.84 5.08 -2.54
N ARG A 266 8.46 4.07 -1.93
CA ARG A 266 9.11 4.21 -0.63
C ARG A 266 10.24 5.25 -0.65
N PHE A 267 11.08 5.22 -1.68
CA PHE A 267 12.24 6.12 -1.75
C PHE A 267 12.01 7.32 -2.68
N SER A 268 10.75 7.66 -2.99
CA SER A 268 10.41 8.74 -3.93
C SER A 268 10.99 10.10 -3.53
N ALA A 269 11.09 10.40 -2.23
CA ALA A 269 11.78 11.57 -1.69
C ALA A 269 13.28 11.35 -1.45
N ALA A 270 13.70 10.14 -1.09
CA ALA A 270 15.06 9.81 -0.68
C ALA A 270 16.01 9.50 -1.84
N ASN A 271 15.50 9.46 -3.08
CA ASN A 271 16.28 9.18 -4.28
C ASN A 271 17.35 10.27 -4.54
N PRO A 272 18.66 9.96 -4.55
CA PRO A 272 19.71 10.98 -4.69
C PRO A 272 19.61 11.86 -5.96
N PRO A 273 19.41 11.32 -7.20
CA PRO A 273 19.09 12.14 -8.36
C PRO A 273 17.89 13.10 -8.18
N PHE A 274 16.83 12.66 -7.49
CA PHE A 274 15.67 13.52 -7.23
C PHE A 274 16.01 14.63 -6.22
N GLN A 275 16.73 14.30 -5.14
CA GLN A 275 17.21 15.28 -4.17
C GLN A 275 18.08 16.36 -4.83
N ALA A 276 18.95 15.97 -5.78
CA ALA A 276 19.74 16.92 -6.55
C ALA A 276 18.86 17.85 -7.41
N ALA A 277 17.87 17.30 -8.13
CA ALA A 277 16.95 18.09 -8.94
C ALA A 277 16.06 19.02 -8.08
N GLN A 278 15.57 18.56 -6.92
CA GLN A 278 14.78 19.38 -5.99
C GLN A 278 15.60 20.54 -5.43
N LYS A 279 16.87 20.31 -5.06
CA LYS A 279 17.75 21.38 -4.57
C LYS A 279 18.07 22.39 -5.67
N LEU A 280 18.28 21.92 -6.90
CA LEU A 280 18.46 22.80 -8.06
C LEU A 280 17.20 23.66 -8.28
N PHE A 281 16.01 23.07 -8.18
CA PHE A 281 14.75 23.79 -8.30
C PHE A 281 14.57 24.85 -7.21
N ALA A 282 14.84 24.48 -5.95
CA ALA A 282 14.74 25.40 -4.82
C ALA A 282 15.74 26.56 -4.91
N THR A 283 16.90 26.35 -5.55
CA THR A 283 17.93 27.37 -5.75
C THR A 283 17.59 28.32 -6.90
N ASP A 284 17.01 27.80 -7.99
CA ASP A 284 16.61 28.61 -9.15
C ASP A 284 15.27 29.35 -8.93
N ARG A 285 14.39 28.78 -8.11
CA ARG A 285 13.11 29.36 -7.69
C ARG A 285 13.12 29.69 -6.20
N GLU A 286 12.01 29.47 -5.52
CA GLU A 286 11.89 29.56 -4.08
C GLU A 286 11.64 28.16 -3.48
N PRO A 287 12.13 27.88 -2.26
CA PRO A 287 11.84 26.64 -1.53
C PRO A 287 10.36 26.24 -1.51
N ALA A 288 9.45 27.20 -1.37
CA ALA A 288 8.00 26.94 -1.34
C ALA A 288 7.46 26.37 -2.67
N GLU A 289 8.08 26.65 -3.82
CA GLU A 289 7.62 26.11 -5.10
C GLU A 289 7.88 24.61 -5.24
N THR A 290 8.82 24.07 -4.44
CA THR A 290 9.12 22.62 -4.39
C THR A 290 7.93 21.77 -3.89
N ARG A 291 6.89 22.40 -3.34
CA ARG A 291 5.60 21.76 -3.03
C ARG A 291 5.01 21.05 -4.26
N TYR A 292 5.24 21.57 -5.47
CA TYR A 292 4.92 20.89 -6.72
C TYR A 292 5.47 19.46 -6.79
N CYS A 293 6.77 19.30 -6.52
CA CYS A 293 7.45 18.01 -6.50
C CYS A 293 6.94 17.15 -5.34
N ALA A 294 6.73 17.78 -4.18
CA ALA A 294 6.38 17.12 -2.94
C ALA A 294 4.99 16.47 -2.99
N GLY A 295 4.05 17.00 -3.79
CA GLY A 295 2.73 16.39 -4.00
C GLY A 295 2.78 14.92 -4.41
N CYS A 296 3.75 14.54 -5.25
CA CYS A 296 3.94 13.15 -5.68
C CYS A 296 5.10 12.45 -4.94
N HIS A 297 6.21 13.15 -4.70
CA HIS A 297 7.46 12.52 -4.22
C HIS A 297 7.66 12.57 -2.71
N ASP A 298 7.12 13.57 -2.01
CA ASP A 298 7.38 13.75 -0.58
C ASP A 298 6.13 14.29 0.15
N PRO A 299 5.02 13.52 0.14
CA PRO A 299 3.76 14.02 0.72
C PRO A 299 3.84 14.20 2.24
N ILE A 300 4.71 13.45 2.93
CA ILE A 300 4.95 13.62 4.37
C ILE A 300 5.46 15.04 4.64
N SER A 301 6.53 15.47 3.96
CA SER A 301 7.09 16.80 4.15
C SER A 301 6.15 17.89 3.62
N LEU A 302 5.38 17.62 2.55
CA LEU A 302 4.36 18.54 2.06
C LEU A 302 3.31 18.85 3.14
N PHE A 303 2.67 17.80 3.66
CA PHE A 303 1.57 17.96 4.61
C PHE A 303 2.03 18.43 5.99
N ALA A 304 3.29 18.13 6.37
CA ALA A 304 3.91 18.66 7.57
C ALA A 304 4.27 20.16 7.49
N GLY A 305 4.13 20.79 6.32
CA GLY A 305 4.50 22.19 6.11
C GLY A 305 6.01 22.43 6.02
N ALA A 306 6.80 21.39 5.73
CA ALA A 306 8.25 21.47 5.71
C ALA A 306 8.82 22.04 4.40
N LYS A 307 8.02 22.14 3.34
CA LYS A 307 8.41 22.76 2.06
C LYS A 307 8.20 24.28 2.15
N ASP A 308 9.07 24.94 2.90
CA ASP A 308 8.93 26.36 3.25
C ASP A 308 10.24 27.13 3.04
N ILE A 309 10.14 28.46 2.87
CA ILE A 309 11.29 29.36 2.71
C ILE A 309 12.24 29.37 3.91
N HIS A 310 11.75 29.02 5.11
CA HIS A 310 12.54 28.98 6.32
C HIS A 310 13.17 27.61 6.60
N ASN A 311 12.83 26.58 5.81
CA ASN A 311 13.36 25.24 5.96
C ASN A 311 14.24 24.83 4.77
N LEU A 312 15.55 25.07 4.88
CA LEU A 312 16.51 24.76 3.83
C LEU A 312 16.72 23.25 3.61
N ASP A 313 16.39 22.43 4.60
CA ASP A 313 16.44 20.96 4.46
C ASP A 313 15.28 20.44 3.62
N LEU A 314 14.22 21.25 3.46
CA LEU A 314 12.98 20.90 2.76
C LEU A 314 12.37 19.57 3.29
N ALA A 315 12.64 19.21 4.54
CA ALA A 315 12.37 17.87 5.07
C ALA A 315 11.52 17.93 6.34
N ALA A 316 10.64 16.95 6.50
CA ALA A 316 10.04 16.60 7.79
C ALA A 316 10.58 15.24 8.27
N PRO A 317 10.53 14.96 9.59
CA PRO A 317 10.70 13.59 10.09
C PRO A 317 9.82 12.60 9.31
N GLY A 318 10.36 11.47 8.90
CA GLY A 318 9.61 10.48 8.10
C GLY A 318 9.75 10.62 6.58
N MET A 319 10.27 11.75 6.07
CA MET A 319 10.55 12.00 4.64
C MET A 319 11.17 10.81 3.89
N GLN A 320 12.06 10.05 4.54
CA GLN A 320 12.74 8.91 3.95
C GLN A 320 11.79 7.81 3.44
N GLU A 321 10.54 7.79 3.91
CA GLU A 321 9.48 6.88 3.49
C GLU A 321 8.73 7.35 2.22
N GLY A 322 8.99 8.57 1.74
CA GLY A 322 8.40 9.10 0.50
C GLY A 322 6.87 8.96 0.51
N SER A 323 6.34 8.17 -0.42
CA SER A 323 4.95 7.74 -0.42
C SER A 323 4.79 6.53 0.53
N SER A 324 4.61 6.82 1.82
CA SER A 324 4.40 5.83 2.88
C SER A 324 3.08 5.06 2.76
N CYS A 325 2.95 3.98 3.54
CA CYS A 325 1.70 3.23 3.64
C CYS A 325 0.52 4.16 4.00
N ALA A 326 0.70 4.98 5.04
CA ALA A 326 -0.34 5.92 5.49
C ALA A 326 -0.66 6.98 4.43
N VAL A 327 0.34 7.52 3.72
CA VAL A 327 0.08 8.50 2.65
C VAL A 327 -0.84 7.92 1.57
N CYS A 328 -0.50 6.76 1.00
CA CYS A 328 -1.31 6.15 -0.06
C CYS A 328 -2.70 5.76 0.44
N HIS A 329 -2.78 5.10 1.60
CA HIS A 329 -4.05 4.59 2.11
C HIS A 329 -4.96 5.67 2.71
N SER A 330 -4.43 6.88 3.00
CA SER A 330 -5.22 8.00 3.55
C SER A 330 -5.67 9.02 2.51
N ILE A 331 -5.39 8.80 1.22
CA ILE A 331 -6.03 9.57 0.13
C ILE A 331 -7.53 9.24 0.09
N SER A 332 -8.38 10.24 0.23
CA SER A 332 -9.86 10.10 0.30
C SER A 332 -10.53 10.40 -1.03
N LYS A 333 -9.92 11.24 -1.87
CA LYS A 333 -10.45 11.65 -3.17
C LYS A 333 -9.30 11.89 -4.15
N VAL A 334 -9.54 11.66 -5.43
CA VAL A 334 -8.63 11.98 -6.53
C VAL A 334 -9.40 12.62 -7.68
N ASP A 335 -8.70 13.39 -8.50
CA ASP A 335 -9.16 13.94 -9.76
C ASP A 335 -8.23 13.47 -10.90
N GLN A 336 -8.70 13.56 -12.14
CA GLN A 336 -7.99 13.16 -13.36
C GLN A 336 -7.12 14.28 -13.95
N ARG A 337 -7.01 15.42 -13.27
CA ARG A 337 -6.22 16.57 -13.75
C ARG A 337 -4.72 16.29 -13.82
N GLY A 338 -4.18 15.55 -12.85
CA GLY A 338 -2.74 15.35 -12.67
C GLY A 338 -2.11 16.36 -11.70
N ASN A 339 -0.78 16.33 -11.57
CA ASN A 339 -0.01 17.15 -10.62
C ASN A 339 -0.42 16.97 -9.13
N ALA A 340 -0.66 15.71 -8.75
CA ALA A 340 -1.07 15.30 -7.41
C ALA A 340 -2.43 15.87 -7.00
N ASP A 341 -3.40 15.92 -7.91
CA ASP A 341 -4.78 16.33 -7.58
C ASP A 341 -5.52 15.25 -6.78
N TYR A 342 -5.25 15.25 -5.48
CA TYR A 342 -5.87 14.37 -4.50
C TYR A 342 -6.17 15.11 -3.19
N VAL A 343 -7.13 14.59 -2.45
CA VAL A 343 -7.45 15.00 -1.08
C VAL A 343 -6.97 13.91 -0.13
N LEU A 344 -6.19 14.29 0.88
CA LEU A 344 -5.77 13.42 1.96
C LEU A 344 -6.60 13.69 3.22
N THR A 345 -7.21 12.65 3.77
CA THR A 345 -7.91 12.69 5.06
C THR A 345 -7.07 11.87 6.04
N PRO A 346 -6.38 12.51 7.01
CA PRO A 346 -5.42 11.82 7.87
C PRO A 346 -6.09 10.70 8.67
N PRO A 347 -5.39 9.57 8.89
CA PRO A 347 -5.92 8.47 9.66
C PRO A 347 -5.95 8.82 11.15
N THR A 348 -6.86 8.18 11.88
CA THR A 348 -6.87 8.23 13.34
C THR A 348 -5.88 7.21 13.89
N LYS A 349 -5.15 7.57 14.96
CA LYS A 349 -4.14 6.68 15.56
C LYS A 349 -4.70 5.87 16.74
N TYR A 350 -4.33 4.59 16.78
CA TYR A 350 -4.52 3.75 17.95
C TYR A 350 -3.55 4.13 19.07
N LEU A 351 -3.93 3.80 20.31
CA LEU A 351 -3.08 4.02 21.48
C LEU A 351 -1.74 3.33 21.27
N TRP A 352 -0.68 4.13 21.30
CA TRP A 352 0.71 3.68 21.16
C TRP A 352 1.10 3.08 19.79
N GLU A 353 0.34 3.36 18.73
CA GLU A 353 0.59 2.83 17.38
C GLU A 353 2.02 3.10 16.87
N SER A 354 2.54 4.31 17.06
CA SER A 354 3.88 4.71 16.63
C SER A 354 5.00 4.34 17.62
N THR A 355 4.71 3.54 18.66
CA THR A 355 5.70 3.18 19.70
C THR A 355 6.37 1.83 19.43
N LYS A 356 7.23 1.38 20.36
CA LYS A 356 7.94 0.09 20.30
C LYS A 356 7.72 -0.72 21.58
N GLY A 357 8.08 -2.01 21.54
CA GLY A 357 8.02 -2.91 22.70
C GLY A 357 6.59 -3.22 23.14
N TRP A 358 6.37 -3.39 24.45
CA TRP A 358 5.07 -3.83 24.98
C TRP A 358 3.91 -2.87 24.65
N LYS A 359 4.19 -1.57 24.51
CA LYS A 359 3.19 -0.57 24.13
C LYS A 359 2.69 -0.80 22.70
N LYS A 360 3.59 -1.14 21.77
CA LYS A 360 3.21 -1.53 20.39
C LYS A 360 2.39 -2.81 20.39
N ALA A 361 2.74 -3.79 21.23
CA ALA A 361 1.96 -5.02 21.35
C ALA A 361 0.50 -4.75 21.81
N VAL A 362 0.30 -3.76 22.69
CA VAL A 362 -1.06 -3.30 23.06
C VAL A 362 -1.76 -2.64 21.88
N SER A 363 -1.08 -1.81 21.09
CA SER A 363 -1.66 -1.24 19.87
C SER A 363 -2.05 -2.31 18.85
N ASP A 364 -1.20 -3.31 18.63
CA ASP A 364 -1.45 -4.40 17.68
C ASP A 364 -2.65 -5.24 18.11
N PHE A 365 -2.76 -5.51 19.41
CA PHE A 365 -3.94 -6.13 20.00
C PHE A 365 -5.20 -5.28 19.75
N LEU A 366 -5.13 -3.97 20.02
CA LEU A 366 -6.27 -3.06 19.84
C LEU A 366 -6.74 -2.97 18.39
N ILE A 367 -5.82 -2.90 17.43
CA ILE A 367 -6.14 -2.87 15.99
C ILE A 367 -6.89 -4.14 15.60
N ARG A 368 -6.49 -5.32 16.08
CA ARG A 368 -7.17 -6.58 15.74
C ARG A 368 -8.47 -6.79 16.51
N ALA A 369 -8.51 -6.44 17.79
CA ALA A 369 -9.69 -6.57 18.63
C ALA A 369 -10.80 -5.59 18.21
N TYR A 370 -10.42 -4.40 17.76
CA TYR A 370 -11.31 -3.31 17.40
C TYR A 370 -10.94 -2.69 16.02
N PRO A 371 -11.10 -3.44 14.91
CA PRO A 371 -10.52 -3.10 13.61
C PRO A 371 -11.31 -2.07 12.79
N HIS A 372 -12.50 -1.67 13.24
CA HIS A 372 -13.42 -0.84 12.45
C HIS A 372 -12.80 0.48 12.00
N GLN A 373 -12.04 1.15 12.88
CA GLN A 373 -11.38 2.40 12.54
C GLN A 373 -10.21 2.18 11.56
N HIS A 374 -9.41 1.12 11.77
CA HIS A 374 -8.34 0.75 10.84
C HIS A 374 -8.88 0.53 9.41
N LEU A 375 -9.99 -0.19 9.27
CA LEU A 375 -10.63 -0.39 7.96
C LEU A 375 -11.19 0.91 7.38
N ALA A 376 -11.85 1.74 8.18
CA ALA A 376 -12.40 3.02 7.72
C ALA A 376 -11.31 3.99 7.21
N ASP A 377 -10.16 3.99 7.86
CA ASP A 377 -9.07 4.90 7.53
C ASP A 377 -8.23 4.42 6.35
N TYR A 378 -8.00 3.10 6.22
CA TYR A 378 -7.02 2.55 5.28
C TYR A 378 -7.61 1.66 4.15
N ASP A 379 -8.84 1.13 4.26
CA ASP A 379 -9.46 0.27 3.23
C ASP A 379 -10.45 1.06 2.36
N ARG A 380 -9.91 1.90 1.47
CA ARG A 380 -10.70 2.78 0.60
C ARG A 380 -10.77 2.23 -0.82
N ASN A 381 -12.00 1.99 -1.29
CA ASN A 381 -12.28 1.50 -2.65
C ASN A 381 -11.65 2.35 -3.78
N LEU A 382 -11.40 3.64 -3.52
CA LEU A 382 -10.77 4.55 -4.49
C LEU A 382 -9.42 4.03 -5.00
N MET A 383 -8.64 3.35 -4.16
CA MET A 383 -7.34 2.80 -4.56
C MET A 383 -7.46 1.71 -5.65
N ARG A 384 -8.66 1.17 -5.88
CA ARG A 384 -8.93 0.17 -6.92
C ARG A 384 -9.05 0.77 -8.32
N THR A 385 -9.17 2.10 -8.43
CA THR A 385 -9.39 2.75 -9.73
C THR A 385 -8.09 3.27 -10.35
N PRO A 386 -7.96 3.31 -11.68
CA PRO A 386 -6.80 3.88 -12.38
C PRO A 386 -6.56 5.36 -12.06
N GLU A 387 -7.61 6.13 -11.74
CA GLU A 387 -7.53 7.54 -11.36
C GLU A 387 -6.66 7.77 -10.12
N PHE A 388 -6.64 6.80 -9.20
CA PHE A 388 -5.77 6.84 -8.04
C PHE A 388 -4.30 6.97 -8.44
N CYS A 389 -3.88 6.16 -9.42
CA CYS A 389 -2.53 6.23 -9.99
C CYS A 389 -2.35 7.51 -10.81
N GLY A 390 -3.40 7.90 -11.55
CA GLY A 390 -3.43 9.07 -12.43
C GLY A 390 -3.22 10.40 -11.71
N ALA A 391 -3.57 10.51 -10.42
CA ALA A 391 -3.30 11.71 -9.63
C ALA A 391 -1.81 12.10 -9.67
N CYS A 392 -0.91 11.11 -9.61
CA CYS A 392 0.54 11.33 -9.65
C CYS A 392 1.18 11.00 -11.01
N HIS A 393 0.67 10.00 -11.73
CA HIS A 393 1.19 9.54 -13.03
C HIS A 393 0.57 10.28 -14.25
N LYS A 394 0.11 11.50 -13.99
CA LYS A 394 -0.21 12.51 -14.98
C LYS A 394 0.39 13.83 -14.52
N GLN A 395 1.29 14.35 -15.31
CA GLN A 395 2.07 15.54 -15.00
C GLN A 395 2.05 16.52 -16.16
N PHE A 396 1.98 17.79 -15.82
CA PHE A 396 2.25 18.90 -16.73
C PHE A 396 2.98 19.99 -15.97
N ILE A 397 3.71 20.85 -16.68
CA ILE A 397 4.37 22.01 -16.08
C ILE A 397 3.45 23.22 -16.24
N PRO A 398 2.82 23.74 -15.16
CA PRO A 398 1.99 24.92 -15.24
C PRO A 398 2.82 26.18 -15.47
N GLU A 399 2.16 27.22 -16.00
CA GLU A 399 2.75 28.56 -16.13
C GLU A 399 3.23 29.11 -14.77
N ALA A 400 2.50 28.77 -13.71
CA ALA A 400 2.86 29.08 -12.34
C ALA A 400 4.24 28.56 -11.90
N LEU A 401 4.87 27.63 -12.64
CA LEU A 401 6.22 27.14 -12.36
C LEU A 401 7.25 27.51 -13.44
N ASN A 402 6.85 27.49 -14.71
CA ASN A 402 7.78 27.76 -15.79
C ASN A 402 7.84 29.21 -16.25
N ARG A 403 6.86 30.04 -15.87
CA ARG A 403 6.76 31.49 -16.17
C ARG A 403 6.43 31.84 -17.62
N PHE A 404 5.96 30.89 -18.45
CA PHE A 404 5.65 31.20 -19.86
C PHE A 404 4.44 30.51 -20.46
N GLY A 405 3.95 29.41 -19.89
CA GLY A 405 2.72 28.79 -20.35
C GLY A 405 2.64 27.31 -19.99
N LEU A 406 1.49 26.69 -20.21
CA LEU A 406 1.32 25.26 -19.94
C LEU A 406 2.21 24.42 -20.87
N ALA A 407 3.05 23.56 -20.30
CA ALA A 407 3.86 22.60 -21.06
C ALA A 407 3.49 21.15 -20.71
N PRO A 408 3.27 20.27 -21.71
CA PRO A 408 3.08 18.84 -21.48
C PRO A 408 4.31 18.23 -20.78
N SER A 409 4.06 17.29 -19.87
CA SER A 409 5.09 16.46 -19.25
C SER A 409 4.64 14.99 -19.27
N GLN A 410 5.18 14.19 -18.37
CA GLN A 410 4.92 12.76 -18.21
C GLN A 410 3.42 12.48 -18.08
N ASN A 411 2.84 11.66 -18.95
CA ASN A 411 1.40 11.41 -18.95
C ASN A 411 1.07 9.94 -19.26
N GLN A 412 1.40 9.05 -18.33
CA GLN A 412 1.11 7.62 -18.47
C GLN A 412 -0.39 7.33 -18.42
N PHE A 413 -1.14 8.10 -17.62
CA PHE A 413 -2.56 7.88 -17.43
C PHE A 413 -3.35 8.08 -18.73
N ASP A 414 -3.17 9.21 -19.43
CA ASP A 414 -3.92 9.44 -20.67
C ASP A 414 -3.40 8.55 -21.82
N GLU A 415 -2.12 8.18 -21.83
CA GLU A 415 -1.55 7.19 -22.76
C GLU A 415 -2.24 5.83 -22.60
N TRP A 416 -2.38 5.35 -21.35
CA TRP A 416 -3.11 4.12 -21.03
C TRP A 416 -4.58 4.21 -21.37
N ARG A 417 -5.25 5.29 -20.97
CA ARG A 417 -6.69 5.48 -21.18
C ARG A 417 -7.08 5.47 -22.66
N LYS A 418 -6.19 5.90 -23.55
CA LYS A 418 -6.38 5.90 -25.01
C LYS A 418 -5.91 4.62 -25.69
N SER A 419 -5.32 3.68 -24.94
CA SER A 419 -4.75 2.46 -25.48
C SER A 419 -5.81 1.38 -25.69
N SER A 420 -5.43 0.32 -26.41
CA SER A 420 -6.26 -0.89 -26.55
C SER A 420 -6.43 -1.71 -25.27
N TRP A 421 -5.76 -1.32 -24.18
CA TRP A 421 -5.77 -2.03 -22.90
C TRP A 421 -6.83 -1.49 -21.93
N HIS A 422 -7.40 -0.32 -22.23
CA HIS A 422 -8.56 0.24 -21.53
C HIS A 422 -9.81 -0.01 -22.38
N VAL A 423 -10.76 -0.78 -21.87
CA VAL A 423 -11.98 -1.18 -22.59
C VAL A 423 -13.17 -1.10 -21.64
N GLU A 424 -13.73 0.11 -21.49
CA GLU A 424 -14.83 0.39 -20.54
C GLU A 424 -16.03 -0.54 -20.69
N THR A 425 -16.27 -1.07 -21.89
CA THR A 425 -17.41 -1.95 -22.19
C THR A 425 -17.17 -3.43 -21.90
N ASP A 426 -15.93 -3.86 -21.63
CA ASP A 426 -15.58 -5.27 -21.47
C ASP A 426 -14.53 -5.46 -20.36
N ALA A 427 -15.01 -5.72 -19.14
CA ALA A 427 -14.17 -5.94 -17.96
C ALA A 427 -13.19 -7.13 -18.08
N GLN A 428 -13.37 -8.05 -19.04
CA GLN A 428 -12.41 -9.13 -19.27
C GLN A 428 -11.18 -8.66 -20.03
N LYS A 429 -11.32 -7.59 -20.83
CA LYS A 429 -10.25 -6.97 -21.61
C LYS A 429 -9.73 -5.66 -21.02
N ASP A 430 -10.52 -5.04 -20.16
CA ASP A 430 -10.12 -3.86 -19.42
C ASP A 430 -9.02 -4.20 -18.40
N LEU A 431 -7.86 -3.55 -18.54
CA LEU A 431 -6.72 -3.70 -17.64
C LEU A 431 -6.43 -2.38 -16.95
N ALA A 432 -6.39 -2.40 -15.62
CA ALA A 432 -5.99 -1.26 -14.81
C ALA A 432 -4.47 -1.26 -14.55
N CYS A 433 -3.94 -0.13 -14.11
CA CYS A 433 -2.52 0.01 -13.74
C CYS A 433 -2.07 -1.07 -12.74
N ARG A 434 -2.93 -1.40 -11.78
CA ARG A 434 -2.71 -2.39 -10.72
C ARG A 434 -2.63 -3.83 -11.22
N ASP A 435 -3.29 -4.16 -12.33
CA ASP A 435 -3.27 -5.53 -12.85
C ASP A 435 -1.87 -5.95 -13.30
N CYS A 436 -1.11 -4.99 -13.84
CA CYS A 436 0.28 -5.18 -14.25
C CYS A 436 1.27 -4.87 -13.11
N HIS A 437 1.15 -3.68 -12.49
CA HIS A 437 2.17 -3.19 -11.57
C HIS A 437 2.01 -3.72 -10.13
N MET A 438 0.78 -4.07 -9.72
CA MET A 438 0.48 -4.63 -8.40
C MET A 438 -0.12 -6.04 -8.54
N ARG A 439 0.59 -6.91 -9.27
CA ARG A 439 0.17 -8.30 -9.55
C ARG A 439 -0.19 -9.08 -8.28
N LEU A 440 -1.00 -10.13 -8.42
CA LEU A 440 -1.37 -10.97 -7.29
C LEU A 440 -0.21 -11.84 -6.80
N VAL A 441 -0.13 -11.97 -5.48
CA VAL A 441 0.72 -12.92 -4.76
C VAL A 441 -0.19 -13.89 -4.03
N HIS A 442 -0.26 -15.12 -4.52
CA HIS A 442 -1.09 -16.19 -3.96
C HIS A 442 -0.48 -16.80 -2.70
N ASN A 443 -1.30 -17.50 -1.93
CA ASN A 443 -0.91 -18.13 -0.65
C ASN A 443 -0.33 -17.10 0.35
N SER A 444 -0.94 -15.92 0.38
CA SER A 444 -0.53 -14.82 1.25
C SER A 444 -0.84 -15.14 2.71
N GLY A 445 0.06 -14.73 3.61
CA GLY A 445 -0.15 -14.69 5.05
C GLY A 445 -0.75 -13.36 5.54
N ASP A 446 -0.81 -12.36 4.66
CA ASP A 446 -1.30 -11.01 4.97
C ASP A 446 -2.77 -11.01 5.43
N PRO A 447 -3.18 -10.19 6.41
CA PRO A 447 -4.56 -10.11 6.86
C PRO A 447 -5.51 -9.55 5.78
N GLY A 448 -5.01 -8.70 4.88
CA GLY A 448 -5.73 -8.11 3.74
C GLY A 448 -5.86 -9.02 2.51
N ARG A 449 -5.46 -10.30 2.62
CA ARG A 449 -5.66 -11.28 1.55
C ARG A 449 -7.15 -11.61 1.33
N GLY A 450 -7.51 -11.97 0.09
CA GLY A 450 -8.87 -12.40 -0.25
C GLY A 450 -9.89 -11.26 -0.20
N GLU A 451 -9.82 -10.33 -1.14
CA GLU A 451 -10.65 -9.12 -1.19
C GLU A 451 -11.80 -9.27 -2.18
N ALA A 452 -13.05 -9.12 -1.71
CA ALA A 452 -14.22 -9.13 -2.58
C ALA A 452 -14.41 -7.75 -3.26
N GLY A 453 -14.81 -7.77 -4.54
CA GLY A 453 -15.19 -6.54 -5.26
C GLY A 453 -14.02 -5.76 -5.89
N ASP A 454 -12.79 -6.29 -5.86
CA ASP A 454 -11.72 -5.88 -6.76
C ASP A 454 -11.77 -6.73 -8.04
N GLN A 455 -11.43 -6.16 -9.20
CA GLN A 455 -11.46 -6.89 -10.46
C GLN A 455 -10.44 -8.03 -10.42
N ARG A 456 -10.81 -9.20 -10.96
CA ARG A 456 -9.95 -10.40 -11.02
C ARG A 456 -9.52 -10.93 -9.64
N ARG A 457 -10.30 -10.62 -8.60
CA ARG A 457 -10.13 -11.11 -7.21
C ARG A 457 -11.36 -11.89 -6.75
N ALA A 458 -11.15 -12.74 -5.77
CA ALA A 458 -12.23 -13.40 -5.05
C ALA A 458 -11.91 -13.44 -3.55
N ALA A 459 -12.94 -13.42 -2.70
CA ALA A 459 -12.75 -13.51 -1.25
C ALA A 459 -11.97 -14.77 -0.81
N ALA A 460 -12.01 -15.83 -1.61
CA ALA A 460 -11.34 -17.09 -1.36
C ALA A 460 -9.99 -17.25 -2.08
N ASP A 461 -9.52 -16.25 -2.84
CA ASP A 461 -8.26 -16.37 -3.61
C ASP A 461 -7.01 -16.46 -2.72
N GLY A 462 -7.11 -16.00 -1.46
CA GLY A 462 -6.00 -16.01 -0.51
C GLY A 462 -4.80 -15.18 -0.97
N ALA A 463 -5.01 -14.24 -1.90
CA ALA A 463 -3.96 -13.44 -2.51
C ALA A 463 -3.99 -11.99 -2.02
N HIS A 464 -2.82 -11.33 -2.06
CA HIS A 464 -2.68 -9.87 -1.90
C HIS A 464 -2.09 -9.25 -3.17
N ARG A 465 -2.20 -7.93 -3.32
CA ARG A 465 -1.61 -7.16 -4.42
C ARG A 465 -0.16 -6.80 -4.07
N HIS A 466 0.79 -7.11 -4.95
CA HIS A 466 2.22 -6.89 -4.68
C HIS A 466 2.57 -5.39 -4.56
N HIS A 467 3.21 -4.96 -3.47
CA HIS A 467 3.52 -3.54 -3.19
C HIS A 467 4.93 -3.10 -3.60
N GLY A 468 5.65 -3.91 -4.37
CA GLY A 468 6.90 -3.47 -5.02
C GLY A 468 6.70 -2.61 -6.27
N MET A 469 5.46 -2.52 -6.78
CA MET A 469 5.07 -1.79 -8.00
C MET A 469 6.09 -1.96 -9.15
N ILE A 470 6.26 -3.19 -9.62
CA ILE A 470 7.33 -3.55 -10.56
C ILE A 470 7.19 -2.74 -11.84
N GLY A 471 8.26 -2.01 -12.19
CA GLY A 471 8.31 -1.16 -13.37
C GLY A 471 9.67 -1.28 -14.02
N THR A 472 10.49 -0.23 -13.96
CA THR A 472 11.82 -0.22 -14.58
C THR A 472 12.96 0.21 -13.66
N ASN A 473 12.67 0.50 -12.38
CA ASN A 473 13.68 0.99 -11.45
C ASN A 473 14.29 -0.13 -10.60
N MET A 474 15.35 -0.70 -11.15
CA MET A 474 16.20 -1.73 -10.55
C MET A 474 17.58 -1.18 -10.13
N PHE A 475 17.93 0.03 -10.57
CA PHE A 475 19.24 0.60 -10.28
C PHE A 475 19.29 1.25 -8.89
N MET A 476 18.33 2.11 -8.56
CA MET A 476 18.36 2.85 -7.31
C MET A 476 18.20 2.00 -6.05
N PRO A 477 17.34 0.96 -6.00
CA PRO A 477 17.27 0.08 -4.84
C PRO A 477 18.62 -0.56 -4.51
N ALA A 478 19.40 -0.93 -5.53
CA ALA A 478 20.74 -1.52 -5.39
C ALA A 478 21.78 -0.49 -4.91
N VAL A 479 21.81 0.70 -5.53
CA VAL A 479 22.69 1.80 -5.13
C VAL A 479 22.48 2.17 -3.66
N MET A 480 21.22 2.24 -3.23
CA MET A 480 20.82 2.61 -1.87
C MET A 480 20.89 1.45 -0.86
N LYS A 481 21.08 0.20 -1.34
CA LYS A 481 21.08 -1.03 -0.52
C LYS A 481 19.84 -1.12 0.39
N LEU A 482 18.66 -0.83 -0.18
CA LEU A 482 17.39 -0.86 0.56
C LEU A 482 17.07 -2.29 1.06
N PRO A 483 16.33 -2.47 2.15
CA PRO A 483 15.86 -3.80 2.54
C PRO A 483 15.15 -4.51 1.37
N ASN A 484 15.45 -5.80 1.17
CA ASN A 484 14.89 -6.65 0.11
C ASN A 484 15.19 -6.18 -1.33
N TRP A 485 16.19 -5.31 -1.55
CA TRP A 485 16.50 -4.76 -2.87
C TRP A 485 16.85 -5.84 -3.91
N GLU A 486 17.52 -6.92 -3.52
CA GLU A 486 17.92 -7.99 -4.44
C GLU A 486 16.70 -8.62 -5.12
N LYS A 487 15.61 -8.81 -4.35
CA LYS A 487 14.37 -9.37 -4.87
C LYS A 487 13.69 -8.38 -5.83
N GLN A 488 13.64 -7.10 -5.49
CA GLN A 488 13.11 -6.05 -6.37
C GLN A 488 13.89 -5.98 -7.68
N VAL A 489 15.22 -6.09 -7.64
CA VAL A 489 16.10 -6.11 -8.82
C VAL A 489 15.83 -7.33 -9.68
N GLN A 490 15.74 -8.53 -9.08
CA GLN A 490 15.39 -9.76 -9.79
C GLN A 490 14.06 -9.60 -10.52
N LEU A 491 13.00 -9.22 -9.81
CA LEU A 491 11.65 -9.12 -10.37
C LEU A 491 11.54 -8.05 -11.46
N THR A 492 12.24 -6.92 -11.30
CA THR A 492 12.27 -5.86 -12.30
C THR A 492 13.06 -6.27 -13.55
N ARG A 493 14.14 -7.04 -13.38
CA ARG A 493 14.89 -7.61 -14.50
C ARG A 493 14.03 -8.61 -15.27
N GLU A 494 13.38 -9.54 -14.57
CA GLU A 494 12.44 -10.50 -15.18
C GLU A 494 11.28 -9.78 -15.90
N TRP A 495 10.83 -8.63 -15.41
CA TRP A 495 9.84 -7.80 -16.07
C TRP A 495 10.35 -7.20 -17.39
N ILE A 496 11.54 -6.58 -17.36
CA ILE A 496 12.16 -5.94 -18.53
C ILE A 496 12.52 -6.99 -19.60
N GLU A 497 13.05 -8.14 -19.19
CA GLU A 497 13.41 -9.27 -20.07
C GLU A 497 12.19 -10.08 -20.57
N GLY A 498 10.96 -9.67 -20.23
CA GLY A 498 9.75 -10.36 -20.71
C GLY A 498 9.43 -11.71 -20.06
N LYS A 499 10.14 -12.05 -18.99
CA LYS A 499 10.03 -13.35 -18.29
C LYS A 499 8.88 -13.39 -17.29
N THR A 500 8.33 -12.23 -16.91
CA THR A 500 7.18 -12.17 -16.01
C THR A 500 5.92 -12.62 -16.74
N VAL A 501 5.22 -13.60 -16.16
CA VAL A 501 3.87 -14.00 -16.56
C VAL A 501 2.92 -13.67 -15.41
N ILE A 502 1.78 -13.04 -15.72
CA ILE A 502 0.74 -12.71 -14.74
C ILE A 502 -0.49 -13.57 -15.08
N PRO A 503 -0.72 -14.68 -14.37
CA PRO A 503 -1.75 -15.66 -14.73
C PRO A 503 -3.15 -15.05 -14.88
N GLU A 504 -3.50 -14.07 -14.06
CA GLU A 504 -4.83 -13.43 -13.99
C GLU A 504 -5.19 -12.64 -15.26
N ILE A 505 -4.17 -12.25 -16.03
CA ILE A 505 -4.32 -11.46 -17.25
C ILE A 505 -3.65 -12.11 -18.45
N ALA A 506 -3.16 -13.36 -18.34
CA ALA A 506 -2.38 -14.01 -19.40
C ALA A 506 -3.15 -14.15 -20.73
N HIS A 507 -4.48 -14.20 -20.68
CA HIS A 507 -5.36 -14.26 -21.86
C HIS A 507 -5.37 -12.95 -22.68
N VAL A 508 -5.00 -11.82 -22.09
CA VAL A 508 -4.91 -10.51 -22.77
C VAL A 508 -3.47 -9.99 -22.83
N TRP A 509 -2.67 -10.29 -21.82
CA TRP A 509 -1.28 -9.91 -21.63
C TRP A 509 -0.40 -11.18 -21.57
N PRO A 510 -0.11 -11.80 -22.73
CA PRO A 510 0.57 -13.09 -22.76
C PRO A 510 2.07 -12.98 -22.44
N GLU A 511 2.70 -14.14 -22.37
CA GLU A 511 4.16 -14.30 -22.26
C GLU A 511 4.93 -13.62 -23.40
N GLY A 512 6.20 -13.27 -23.12
CA GLY A 512 7.09 -12.59 -24.06
C GLY A 512 7.51 -11.18 -23.60
N PRO A 513 8.35 -10.49 -24.39
CA PRO A 513 8.91 -9.20 -24.01
C PRO A 513 7.88 -8.05 -24.09
N VAL A 514 8.07 -7.03 -23.25
CA VAL A 514 7.21 -5.82 -23.25
C VAL A 514 7.45 -5.01 -24.52
N GLY A 515 8.72 -4.79 -24.84
CA GLY A 515 9.18 -4.29 -26.13
C GLY A 515 9.95 -5.39 -26.86
N SER A 516 9.64 -5.66 -28.12
CA SER A 516 10.35 -6.66 -28.92
C SER A 516 11.12 -6.05 -30.07
N ILE A 517 12.07 -6.81 -30.61
CA ILE A 517 12.84 -6.45 -31.80
C ILE A 517 12.80 -7.56 -32.86
N GLU A 518 12.62 -7.16 -34.11
CA GLU A 518 12.71 -8.03 -35.28
C GLU A 518 13.72 -7.44 -36.28
N LEU A 519 14.49 -8.30 -36.95
CA LEU A 519 15.44 -7.90 -37.99
C LEU A 519 14.99 -8.36 -39.37
N LEU A 520 14.83 -7.39 -40.27
CA LEU A 520 14.65 -7.63 -41.69
C LEU A 520 15.93 -7.29 -42.46
N GLY A 521 16.20 -8.06 -43.52
CA GLY A 521 17.37 -7.89 -44.38
C GLY A 521 17.32 -8.90 -45.53
N PRO A 522 18.27 -8.85 -46.47
CA PRO A 522 18.36 -9.83 -47.54
C PRO A 522 18.68 -11.23 -46.99
N GLU A 523 18.28 -12.26 -47.73
CA GLU A 523 18.64 -13.66 -47.43
C GLU A 523 20.05 -14.01 -47.95
N GLN A 524 20.46 -13.37 -49.05
CA GLN A 524 21.73 -13.59 -49.71
C GLN A 524 22.32 -12.26 -50.20
N ILE A 525 23.64 -12.16 -50.17
CA ILE A 525 24.43 -10.97 -50.55
C ILE A 525 25.74 -11.38 -51.21
N LYS A 526 26.40 -10.42 -51.86
CA LYS A 526 27.77 -10.57 -52.38
C LYS A 526 28.75 -9.61 -51.71
N THR A 527 30.03 -9.93 -51.79
CA THR A 527 31.09 -9.01 -51.38
C THR A 527 31.03 -7.70 -52.19
N GLY A 528 31.27 -6.57 -51.54
CA GLY A 528 31.19 -5.24 -52.16
C GLY A 528 29.79 -4.66 -52.32
N GLU A 529 28.72 -5.43 -52.09
CA GLU A 529 27.34 -4.93 -52.08
C GLU A 529 27.05 -4.07 -50.84
N GLU A 530 26.17 -3.08 -50.98
CA GLU A 530 25.58 -2.36 -49.85
C GLU A 530 24.37 -3.14 -49.33
N VAL A 531 24.38 -3.47 -48.04
CA VAL A 531 23.34 -4.22 -47.36
C VAL A 531 22.49 -3.26 -46.55
N VAL A 532 21.17 -3.37 -46.71
CA VAL A 532 20.18 -2.62 -45.94
C VAL A 532 19.51 -3.56 -44.95
N LEU A 533 19.71 -3.30 -43.66
CA LEU A 533 19.06 -3.97 -42.55
C LEU A 533 17.99 -3.04 -41.95
N ARG A 534 16.85 -3.61 -41.54
CA ARG A 534 15.81 -2.86 -40.82
C ARG A 534 15.52 -3.53 -39.50
N ALA A 535 15.80 -2.85 -38.40
CA ALA A 535 15.34 -3.27 -37.08
C ALA A 535 13.96 -2.69 -36.83
N ILE A 536 12.99 -3.53 -36.50
CA ILE A 536 11.62 -3.14 -36.13
C ILE A 536 11.47 -3.35 -34.63
N VAL A 537 11.21 -2.28 -33.90
CA VAL A 537 10.93 -2.33 -32.46
C VAL A 537 9.44 -2.17 -32.25
N MET A 538 8.83 -3.03 -31.43
CA MET A 538 7.38 -3.05 -31.22
C MET A 538 7.04 -2.90 -29.74
N ASN A 539 6.06 -2.06 -29.42
CA ASN A 539 5.45 -2.06 -28.09
C ASN A 539 4.38 -3.16 -28.04
N ARG A 540 4.74 -4.33 -27.53
CA ARG A 540 3.84 -5.49 -27.51
C ARG A 540 2.83 -5.43 -26.37
N LYS A 541 3.27 -4.96 -25.20
CA LYS A 541 2.56 -5.19 -23.94
C LYS A 541 2.39 -3.97 -23.03
N ALA A 542 3.10 -2.87 -23.26
CA ALA A 542 2.92 -1.70 -22.39
C ALA A 542 1.56 -1.04 -22.67
N GLY A 543 0.84 -0.74 -21.58
CA GLY A 543 -0.43 0.00 -21.62
C GLY A 543 -0.26 1.44 -22.08
N HIS A 544 0.93 1.99 -21.89
CA HIS A 544 1.35 3.35 -22.19
C HIS A 544 2.47 3.33 -23.25
N ASN A 545 3.06 4.49 -23.54
CA ASN A 545 4.16 4.57 -24.50
C ASN A 545 5.39 3.74 -24.08
N LEU A 546 6.10 3.18 -25.06
CA LEU A 546 7.43 2.58 -24.90
C LEU A 546 8.45 3.50 -25.58
N ILE A 547 9.35 4.17 -24.86
CA ILE A 547 9.39 4.32 -23.40
C ILE A 547 8.36 5.34 -22.91
N THR A 548 8.09 5.34 -21.60
CA THR A 548 7.36 6.40 -20.91
C THR A 548 8.14 6.85 -19.68
N GLY A 549 7.68 7.93 -19.05
CA GLY A 549 8.32 8.56 -17.90
C GLY A 549 9.18 9.75 -18.33
N PRO A 550 10.23 10.09 -17.56
CA PRO A 550 11.20 11.10 -17.95
C PRO A 550 12.02 10.66 -19.16
N LEU A 551 11.65 11.16 -20.35
CA LEU A 551 12.33 10.83 -21.62
C LEU A 551 13.75 11.41 -21.72
N ASP A 552 14.07 12.37 -20.86
CA ASP A 552 15.36 13.06 -20.80
C ASP A 552 16.49 12.19 -20.24
N PHE A 553 16.15 11.22 -19.38
CA PHE A 553 17.12 10.28 -18.85
C PHE A 553 16.76 8.79 -19.00
N MET A 554 15.51 8.38 -19.21
CA MET A 554 15.22 6.97 -19.51
C MET A 554 15.55 6.66 -20.97
N ARG A 555 16.15 5.49 -21.25
CA ARG A 555 16.53 5.11 -22.62
C ARG A 555 16.29 3.64 -22.92
N VAL A 556 15.70 3.39 -24.08
CA VAL A 556 15.68 2.09 -24.75
C VAL A 556 16.35 2.24 -26.09
N TRP A 557 17.25 1.34 -26.48
CA TRP A 557 17.97 1.48 -27.74
C TRP A 557 18.31 0.14 -28.37
N VAL A 558 18.64 0.16 -29.65
CA VAL A 558 19.11 -1.02 -30.38
C VAL A 558 20.63 -1.07 -30.36
N HIS A 559 21.21 -2.20 -29.97
CA HIS A 559 22.62 -2.51 -30.21
C HIS A 559 22.69 -3.54 -31.32
N LEU A 560 23.09 -3.13 -32.53
CA LEU A 560 23.18 -3.97 -33.71
C LEU A 560 24.64 -4.26 -34.03
N ARG A 561 24.98 -5.53 -34.24
CA ARG A 561 26.31 -6.02 -34.55
C ARG A 561 26.27 -6.96 -35.75
N VAL A 562 27.16 -6.75 -36.70
CA VAL A 562 27.31 -7.58 -37.90
C VAL A 562 28.65 -8.29 -37.84
N PHE A 563 28.64 -9.61 -37.94
CA PHE A 563 29.82 -10.46 -37.89
C PHE A 563 29.99 -11.24 -39.20
N ASP A 564 31.23 -11.46 -39.61
CA ASP A 564 31.55 -12.43 -40.66
C ASP A 564 31.50 -13.89 -40.13
N GLY A 565 31.73 -14.85 -41.02
CA GLY A 565 31.68 -16.28 -40.72
C GLY A 565 32.79 -16.80 -39.79
N VAL A 566 33.83 -16.00 -39.52
CA VAL A 566 34.90 -16.33 -38.56
C VAL A 566 34.80 -15.50 -37.27
N GLY A 567 33.83 -14.58 -37.17
CA GLY A 567 33.51 -13.80 -35.98
C GLY A 567 34.07 -12.38 -35.94
N ASN A 568 34.64 -11.87 -37.03
CA ASN A 568 35.10 -10.47 -37.10
C ASN A 568 33.91 -9.52 -37.21
N VAL A 569 33.97 -8.36 -36.53
CA VAL A 569 32.95 -7.31 -36.62
C VAL A 569 33.08 -6.56 -37.95
N LEU A 570 32.03 -6.60 -38.77
CA LEU A 570 31.94 -5.86 -40.03
C LEU A 570 31.32 -4.48 -39.85
N ALA A 571 30.33 -4.36 -38.95
CA ALA A 571 29.66 -3.12 -38.61
C ALA A 571 28.99 -3.22 -37.23
N GLU A 572 28.86 -2.08 -36.54
CA GLU A 572 28.26 -2.02 -35.21
C GLU A 572 27.57 -0.65 -34.99
N TRP A 573 26.40 -0.66 -34.36
CA TRP A 573 25.67 0.54 -33.95
C TRP A 573 25.09 0.36 -32.56
N GLY A 574 25.03 1.42 -31.75
CA GLY A 574 24.42 1.37 -30.42
C GLY A 574 25.24 0.65 -29.35
N ALA A 575 26.56 0.57 -29.54
CA ALA A 575 27.47 0.16 -28.48
C ALA A 575 27.49 1.19 -27.33
N ILE A 576 28.09 0.80 -26.22
CA ILE A 576 28.40 1.72 -25.12
C ILE A 576 29.88 2.06 -25.21
N ASP A 577 30.17 3.36 -25.33
CA ASP A 577 31.55 3.86 -25.31
C ASP A 577 32.22 3.52 -23.97
N PRO A 578 33.39 2.87 -23.95
CA PRO A 578 34.00 2.41 -22.70
C PRO A 578 34.50 3.55 -21.79
N ALA A 579 34.79 4.73 -22.35
CA ALA A 579 35.33 5.86 -21.58
C ALA A 579 34.21 6.72 -20.95
N THR A 580 33.27 7.15 -21.77
CA THR A 580 32.15 8.02 -21.38
C THR A 580 30.96 7.23 -20.85
N ARG A 581 30.84 5.94 -21.23
CA ARG A 581 29.68 5.07 -20.97
C ARG A 581 28.39 5.56 -21.64
N TRP A 582 28.52 6.39 -22.67
CA TRP A 582 27.43 6.89 -23.50
C TRP A 582 27.12 5.90 -24.64
N ILE A 583 25.94 6.03 -25.24
CA ILE A 583 25.57 5.23 -26.42
C ILE A 583 26.33 5.82 -27.61
N THR A 584 26.85 4.97 -28.50
CA THR A 584 27.47 5.39 -29.75
C THR A 584 26.55 5.07 -30.93
N ASP A 585 26.44 6.01 -31.87
CA ASP A 585 25.78 5.72 -33.14
C ASP A 585 26.59 4.72 -33.95
N GLU A 586 27.90 4.93 -34.03
CA GLU A 586 28.89 4.11 -34.74
C GLU A 586 30.17 4.05 -33.90
N PRO A 587 31.11 3.11 -34.15
CA PRO A 587 32.35 3.05 -33.39
C PRO A 587 33.09 4.39 -33.39
N GLY A 588 33.30 4.96 -32.20
CA GLY A 588 33.95 6.26 -32.01
C GLY A 588 33.05 7.49 -32.22
N LYS A 589 31.78 7.33 -32.61
CA LYS A 589 30.81 8.42 -32.75
C LYS A 589 29.71 8.31 -31.70
N LEU A 590 29.68 9.27 -30.76
CA LEU A 590 28.64 9.35 -29.74
C LEU A 590 27.25 9.58 -30.36
N HIS A 591 26.22 9.04 -29.71
CA HIS A 591 24.84 9.15 -30.18
C HIS A 591 24.35 10.61 -30.24
N GLU A 592 23.81 10.99 -31.40
CA GLU A 592 23.15 12.27 -31.62
C GLU A 592 21.62 12.16 -31.49
N ILE A 593 21.04 12.98 -30.61
CA ILE A 593 19.60 12.92 -30.32
C ILE A 593 18.78 13.42 -31.51
N GLY A 594 17.76 12.64 -31.86
CA GLY A 594 16.85 12.96 -32.95
C GLY A 594 17.43 12.69 -34.33
N ASN A 595 18.38 11.74 -34.42
CA ASN A 595 18.87 11.23 -35.70
C ASN A 595 17.72 10.77 -36.61
N PRO A 596 17.87 10.96 -37.94
CA PRO A 596 17.00 10.32 -38.92
C PRO A 596 16.92 8.81 -38.74
N ARG A 597 15.83 8.21 -39.21
CA ARG A 597 15.57 6.76 -39.10
C ARG A 597 16.48 5.88 -39.97
N ASP A 598 17.43 6.47 -40.67
CA ASP A 598 18.43 5.80 -41.49
C ASP A 598 19.87 6.26 -41.20
N GLN A 599 20.08 6.92 -40.06
CA GLN A 599 21.40 7.33 -39.56
C GLN A 599 21.56 6.95 -38.09
N GLY A 600 22.76 6.49 -37.73
CA GLY A 600 23.09 6.10 -36.36
C GLY A 600 22.23 4.95 -35.83
N THR A 601 22.08 4.88 -34.51
CA THR A 601 21.29 3.86 -33.84
C THR A 601 19.91 4.35 -33.42
N MET A 602 18.96 3.41 -33.33
CA MET A 602 17.66 3.67 -32.74
C MET A 602 17.78 3.88 -31.24
N VAL A 603 17.43 5.07 -30.76
CA VAL A 603 17.24 5.36 -29.34
C VAL A 603 15.84 5.94 -29.13
N LEU A 604 15.09 5.34 -28.22
CA LEU A 604 13.83 5.86 -27.68
C LEU A 604 14.18 6.75 -26.49
N GLU A 605 14.11 8.06 -26.69
CA GLU A 605 14.47 9.12 -25.74
C GLU A 605 13.83 10.44 -26.15
N GLY A 606 14.09 11.50 -25.38
CA GLY A 606 13.81 12.88 -25.76
C GLY A 606 14.80 13.83 -25.10
N LEU A 607 14.94 15.03 -25.67
CA LEU A 607 15.77 16.09 -25.07
C LEU A 607 14.90 17.31 -24.78
N PRO A 608 14.56 17.58 -23.50
CA PRO A 608 13.86 18.80 -23.14
C PRO A 608 14.76 20.01 -23.39
N MET A 609 14.13 21.12 -23.79
CA MET A 609 14.80 22.37 -24.08
C MET A 609 14.10 23.52 -23.36
N ASN A 610 14.85 24.55 -22.99
CA ASN A 610 14.27 25.79 -22.50
C ASN A 610 13.73 26.66 -23.65
N ARG A 611 13.19 27.84 -23.31
CA ARG A 611 12.60 28.78 -24.28
C ARG A 611 13.61 29.28 -25.31
N GLU A 612 14.88 29.32 -24.95
CA GLU A 612 16.00 29.75 -25.80
C GLU A 612 16.54 28.61 -26.68
N GLY A 613 15.98 27.39 -26.58
CA GLY A 613 16.42 26.22 -27.32
C GLY A 613 17.66 25.53 -26.73
N VAL A 614 18.04 25.87 -25.50
CA VAL A 614 19.17 25.24 -24.80
C VAL A 614 18.72 23.91 -24.19
N PRO A 615 19.47 22.82 -24.40
CA PRO A 615 19.20 21.52 -23.76
C PRO A 615 19.16 21.57 -22.23
N LEU A 616 18.18 20.90 -21.64
CA LEU A 616 18.05 20.70 -20.19
C LEU A 616 18.56 19.30 -19.85
N LEU A 617 19.67 19.22 -19.12
CA LEU A 617 20.43 17.98 -18.91
C LEU A 617 20.44 17.50 -17.45
N LYS A 618 19.92 18.30 -16.52
CA LYS A 618 19.85 17.99 -15.09
C LYS A 618 18.41 17.79 -14.62
N HIS A 619 17.49 17.53 -15.55
CA HIS A 619 16.06 17.37 -15.28
C HIS A 619 15.40 18.66 -14.76
N GLU A 620 15.77 19.80 -15.33
CA GLU A 620 15.25 21.13 -14.95
C GLU A 620 13.83 21.37 -15.49
N LEU A 621 12.87 20.53 -15.10
CA LEU A 621 11.51 20.48 -15.66
C LEU A 621 10.80 21.84 -15.71
N TRP A 622 11.03 22.70 -14.72
CA TRP A 622 10.44 24.05 -14.63
C TRP A 622 10.99 25.03 -15.68
N MET A 623 12.02 24.66 -16.44
CA MET A 623 12.50 25.43 -17.59
C MET A 623 12.02 24.87 -18.92
N SER A 624 11.40 23.68 -18.94
CA SER A 624 11.06 22.94 -20.16
C SER A 624 9.96 23.62 -20.97
N ALA A 625 10.31 24.13 -22.15
CA ALA A 625 9.41 24.78 -23.11
C ALA A 625 9.09 23.93 -24.34
N GLY A 626 9.54 22.66 -24.33
CA GLY A 626 9.44 21.75 -25.46
C GLY A 626 10.65 20.83 -25.48
N GLY A 627 10.93 20.23 -26.63
CA GLY A 627 12.10 19.38 -26.79
C GLY A 627 12.34 18.92 -28.21
N LYS A 628 13.49 18.29 -28.42
CA LYS A 628 13.88 17.67 -29.69
C LYS A 628 13.95 16.16 -29.55
N GLY A 629 13.65 15.46 -30.65
CA GLY A 629 14.00 14.05 -30.81
C GLY A 629 13.18 13.10 -29.94
N ALA A 630 12.02 13.52 -29.43
CA ALA A 630 11.11 12.66 -28.69
C ALA A 630 10.68 11.47 -29.58
N ARG A 631 11.22 10.29 -29.28
CA ARG A 631 10.94 9.04 -30.00
C ARG A 631 10.39 8.02 -29.02
N VAL A 632 9.11 7.72 -29.17
CA VAL A 632 8.37 6.73 -28.38
C VAL A 632 7.48 5.89 -29.30
N ILE A 633 7.05 4.73 -28.81
CA ILE A 633 6.23 3.76 -29.53
C ILE A 633 4.92 3.59 -28.77
N PHE A 634 3.82 4.00 -29.39
CA PHE A 634 2.47 3.88 -28.82
C PHE A 634 2.10 2.42 -28.52
N PRO A 635 1.15 2.17 -27.59
CA PRO A 635 0.67 0.82 -27.29
C PRO A 635 0.23 0.07 -28.56
N ARG A 636 0.78 -1.13 -28.80
CA ARG A 636 0.54 -1.98 -30.00
C ARG A 636 1.08 -1.43 -31.33
N TYR A 637 1.89 -0.38 -31.31
CA TYR A 637 2.56 0.14 -32.52
C TYR A 637 3.99 -0.39 -32.63
N SER A 638 4.59 -0.15 -33.80
CA SER A 638 6.00 -0.39 -34.06
C SER A 638 6.67 0.86 -34.66
N ASP A 639 7.98 0.92 -34.47
CA ASP A 639 8.88 1.88 -35.10
C ASP A 639 10.06 1.09 -35.69
N ASN A 640 10.77 1.64 -36.65
CA ASN A 640 11.91 0.98 -37.26
C ASN A 640 13.10 1.93 -37.51
N GLN A 641 14.28 1.33 -37.58
CA GLN A 641 15.54 1.97 -37.92
C GLN A 641 16.22 1.19 -39.04
N VAL A 642 16.76 1.92 -40.00
CA VAL A 642 17.52 1.37 -41.12
C VAL A 642 19.01 1.50 -40.82
N TYR A 643 19.74 0.40 -41.01
CA TYR A 643 21.19 0.31 -40.89
C TYR A 643 21.76 -0.10 -42.24
N LYS A 644 22.84 0.56 -42.67
CA LYS A 644 23.46 0.31 -43.96
C LYS A 644 24.94 0.04 -43.75
N PHE A 645 25.46 -1.05 -44.29
CA PHE A 645 26.90 -1.29 -44.36
C PHE A 645 27.26 -1.88 -45.72
N ARG A 646 28.52 -1.71 -46.10
CA ARG A 646 29.07 -2.34 -47.29
C ARG A 646 29.85 -3.59 -46.91
N VAL A 647 29.60 -4.70 -47.59
CA VAL A 647 30.30 -5.96 -47.31
C VAL A 647 31.76 -5.84 -47.77
N PRO A 648 32.76 -5.94 -46.87
CA PRO A 648 34.16 -5.88 -47.28
C PRO A 648 34.54 -7.03 -48.24
N ALA A 649 35.51 -6.78 -49.11
CA ALA A 649 36.10 -7.85 -49.92
C ALA A 649 36.79 -8.88 -49.01
N GLY A 650 36.72 -10.17 -49.37
CA GLY A 650 37.33 -11.25 -48.58
C GLY A 650 36.57 -11.61 -47.29
N THR A 651 35.35 -11.09 -47.09
CA THR A 651 34.48 -11.47 -45.97
C THR A 651 34.23 -12.98 -45.98
N ALA A 652 34.41 -13.65 -44.84
CA ALA A 652 34.01 -15.05 -44.68
C ALA A 652 32.49 -15.15 -44.52
N GLY A 653 31.85 -16.08 -45.23
CA GLY A 653 30.41 -16.34 -45.08
C GLY A 653 30.13 -17.47 -44.07
N PRO A 654 28.89 -17.56 -43.54
CA PRO A 654 27.79 -16.61 -43.66
C PRO A 654 27.95 -15.38 -42.74
N ILE A 655 27.32 -14.27 -43.09
CA ILE A 655 27.26 -13.08 -42.21
C ILE A 655 26.18 -13.32 -41.14
N THR A 656 26.50 -13.00 -39.89
CA THR A 656 25.57 -13.07 -38.75
C THR A 656 25.28 -11.67 -38.24
N VAL A 657 24.01 -11.26 -38.26
CA VAL A 657 23.53 -10.00 -37.70
C VAL A 657 22.85 -10.29 -36.37
N LYS A 658 23.29 -9.64 -35.30
CA LYS A 658 22.65 -9.69 -33.98
C LYS A 658 22.12 -8.31 -33.61
N ALA A 659 20.91 -8.24 -33.09
CA ALA A 659 20.38 -7.00 -32.53
C ALA A 659 19.73 -7.23 -31.17
N ASP A 660 20.12 -6.42 -30.20
CA ASP A 660 19.57 -6.42 -28.84
C ASP A 660 18.82 -5.11 -28.58
N LEU A 661 17.59 -5.22 -28.09
CA LEU A 661 16.82 -4.08 -27.60
C LEU A 661 17.17 -3.84 -26.13
N ASN A 662 18.04 -2.90 -25.85
CA ASN A 662 18.56 -2.64 -24.52
C ASN A 662 17.74 -1.60 -23.75
N PHE A 663 17.76 -1.69 -22.42
CA PHE A 663 17.20 -0.70 -21.49
C PHE A 663 18.27 -0.18 -20.52
N ARG A 664 18.21 1.13 -20.24
CA ARG A 664 18.88 1.80 -19.11
C ARG A 664 17.94 2.80 -18.46
N ARG A 665 17.98 2.86 -17.13
CA ARG A 665 17.13 3.75 -16.33
C ARG A 665 17.51 5.22 -16.48
N TYR A 666 18.81 5.53 -16.54
CA TYR A 666 19.35 6.87 -16.59
C TYR A 666 20.32 7.05 -17.76
N ARG A 667 20.32 8.25 -18.34
CA ARG A 667 21.36 8.75 -19.22
C ARG A 667 22.61 8.93 -18.38
N GLN A 668 23.75 8.44 -18.86
CA GLN A 668 24.99 8.54 -18.08
C GLN A 668 25.37 10.00 -17.81
N GLN A 669 25.29 10.84 -18.84
CA GLN A 669 25.49 12.29 -18.71
C GLN A 669 24.66 12.94 -17.60
N PHE A 670 23.40 12.51 -17.41
CA PHE A 670 22.56 13.01 -16.33
C PHE A 670 23.14 12.62 -14.96
N LEU A 671 23.51 11.34 -14.76
CA LEU A 671 24.13 10.88 -13.52
C LEU A 671 25.45 11.62 -13.23
N ASP A 672 26.29 11.78 -14.25
CA ASP A 672 27.59 12.46 -14.13
C ASP A 672 27.42 13.94 -13.74
N LEU A 673 26.32 14.59 -14.14
CA LEU A 673 26.04 16.00 -13.82
C LEU A 673 25.41 16.20 -12.44
N VAL A 674 24.49 15.30 -12.02
CA VAL A 674 23.68 15.50 -10.81
C VAL A 674 24.20 14.73 -9.60
N VAL A 675 24.86 13.60 -9.82
CA VAL A 675 25.36 12.69 -8.77
C VAL A 675 26.70 12.04 -9.17
N PRO A 676 27.76 12.84 -9.47
CA PRO A 676 28.99 12.39 -10.14
C PRO A 676 29.75 11.25 -9.44
N THR A 677 29.64 11.14 -8.11
CA THR A 677 30.38 10.13 -7.33
C THR A 677 29.52 8.92 -6.94
N MET A 678 28.20 8.96 -7.17
CA MET A 678 27.26 7.96 -6.63
C MET A 678 27.59 6.52 -7.02
N GLU A 679 27.92 6.27 -8.29
CA GLU A 679 28.28 4.92 -8.76
C GLU A 679 29.59 4.42 -8.14
N LYS A 680 30.58 5.31 -8.03
CA LYS A 680 31.88 5.02 -7.41
C LYS A 680 31.72 4.74 -5.91
N ASP A 681 30.97 5.58 -5.21
CA ASP A 681 30.81 5.53 -3.76
C ASP A 681 29.95 4.32 -3.33
N SER A 682 28.92 3.99 -4.10
CA SER A 682 28.08 2.81 -3.85
C SER A 682 28.72 1.50 -4.30
N GLY A 683 29.65 1.55 -5.26
CA GLY A 683 30.19 0.39 -5.97
C GLY A 683 29.20 -0.25 -6.95
N VAL A 684 28.06 0.40 -7.21
CA VAL A 684 27.01 -0.09 -8.09
C VAL A 684 26.94 0.79 -9.33
N TYR A 685 27.33 0.23 -10.46
CA TYR A 685 27.26 0.88 -11.77
C TYR A 685 25.95 0.52 -12.47
N GLN A 686 25.36 1.48 -13.18
CA GLN A 686 24.13 1.21 -13.89
C GLN A 686 24.35 0.16 -14.97
N PHE A 687 23.54 -0.89 -14.89
CA PHE A 687 23.59 -2.01 -15.81
C PHE A 687 22.74 -1.78 -17.05
N THR A 688 23.16 -2.41 -18.15
CA THR A 688 22.36 -2.56 -19.36
C THR A 688 21.58 -3.87 -19.27
N VAL A 689 20.28 -3.85 -19.62
CA VAL A 689 19.45 -5.06 -19.67
C VAL A 689 18.87 -5.23 -21.07
N PRO A 690 19.13 -6.35 -21.77
CA PRO A 690 18.46 -6.67 -23.02
C PRO A 690 17.01 -7.06 -22.71
N GLN A 691 16.05 -6.32 -23.29
CA GLN A 691 14.62 -6.63 -23.23
C GLN A 691 14.26 -7.79 -24.16
N ASP A 692 14.86 -7.78 -25.35
CA ASP A 692 14.65 -8.77 -26.39
C ASP A 692 15.86 -8.79 -27.32
N SER A 693 16.10 -9.91 -27.99
CA SER A 693 17.25 -10.12 -28.86
C SER A 693 16.85 -10.96 -30.06
N THR A 694 17.37 -10.62 -31.24
CA THR A 694 17.15 -11.39 -32.47
C THR A 694 18.44 -11.55 -33.26
N GLU A 695 18.54 -12.65 -34.01
CA GLU A 695 19.67 -12.96 -34.89
C GLU A 695 19.14 -13.24 -36.31
N LYS A 696 19.82 -12.72 -37.34
CA LYS A 696 19.59 -13.06 -38.74
C LYS A 696 20.90 -13.50 -39.38
N ARG A 697 20.88 -14.63 -40.07
CA ARG A 697 22.00 -15.10 -40.90
C ARG A 697 21.74 -14.74 -42.35
N ILE A 698 22.77 -14.25 -43.04
CA ILE A 698 22.73 -13.84 -44.44
C ILE A 698 23.80 -14.64 -45.19
N ALA A 699 23.40 -15.35 -46.24
CA ALA A 699 24.32 -16.14 -47.04
C ALA A 699 25.19 -15.23 -47.92
N LEU A 700 26.50 -15.52 -47.96
CA LEU A 700 27.44 -14.83 -48.85
C LEU A 700 27.67 -15.72 -50.08
N ILE A 701 27.22 -15.30 -51.26
CA ILE A 701 27.18 -16.15 -52.47
C ILE A 701 28.56 -16.29 -53.14
N ASP A 702 29.39 -15.27 -53.05
CA ASP A 702 30.72 -15.17 -53.67
C ASP A 702 31.88 -15.19 -52.66
N GLY A 703 31.56 -15.43 -51.38
CA GLY A 703 32.53 -15.46 -50.30
C GLY A 703 33.45 -16.68 -50.38
N THR A 704 34.65 -16.57 -49.80
CA THR A 704 35.54 -17.72 -49.63
C THR A 704 34.79 -18.77 -48.79
N PRO A 705 34.54 -20.00 -49.31
CA PRO A 705 33.93 -21.06 -48.52
C PRO A 705 34.75 -21.27 -47.25
N MET A 706 34.09 -21.63 -46.14
CA MET A 706 34.76 -22.15 -44.94
C MET A 706 35.60 -23.38 -45.36
N ALA A 707 36.83 -23.16 -45.80
CA ALA A 707 37.79 -24.21 -45.96
C ALA A 707 38.01 -24.78 -44.55
N MET A 708 37.77 -26.07 -44.40
CA MET A 708 38.11 -26.84 -43.21
C MET A 708 39.53 -26.49 -42.78
N LEU A 709 39.66 -25.58 -41.82
CA LEU A 709 40.93 -25.34 -41.13
C LEU A 709 41.12 -26.55 -40.22
N GLU A 710 41.82 -27.57 -40.75
CA GLU A 710 42.41 -28.61 -39.92
C GLU A 710 43.30 -27.94 -38.85
N PRO A 711 43.25 -28.43 -37.60
CA PRO A 711 44.05 -27.87 -36.53
C PRO A 711 45.53 -28.14 -36.81
N ARG A 712 46.36 -27.09 -36.74
CA ARG A 712 47.81 -27.21 -36.53
C ARG A 712 48.16 -26.80 -35.13
#